data_AF-A0A0A1DGE8-F1
#
_entry.id   AF-A0A0A1DGE8-F1
#
_cell.length_a   1.000
_cell.length_b   1.000
_cell.length_c   1.000
_cell.angle_alpha   90.00
_cell.angle_beta   90.00
_cell.angle_gamma   90.00
#
_symmetry.space_group_name_H-M   'P 1'
#
loop_
_entity.id
_entity.type
_entity.pdbx_description
1 polymer ?
#
loop_
_entity_poly.entity_id
_entity_poly.type
_entity_poly.pdbx_seq_one_letter_code
_entity_poly.pdbx_strand_id
1 'polypeptide(L)'
;MAAPALTTIPTARAVLRSCAAPLLGYAVALASALGLMALLVLAIAIEEGGGAADDPASTVDIEAVWTLVGMPFQVVGMALGGSLGLGSADLELDLFAPPLLVTAVFAFAVHRLSRAAERARPAASTTERALLALAGAGATAVVVTVLTRLLAMRDDGTAMHAASVGLFFATLVLTAAAAMAGRQAVHGSLWPPFLPAEGRRAVHLVAQHLLVWVVLVTPLAALWVLVENGPEEGLYALVWGPTLALAGFALGHGGAVTAVGENLFLWDLGWAAGLALPLLAIVLALGAAVAWHLRRGPDPAVLAPPASWVALPVAYAGAGLVACVLSTVGISGVTAHGAYWLIPVLALWGGAIEGLSRIAAPALGRRLPPALRRRLVRGPAHAVPAPVAADAPAARIPMSPADRARARRALIGAGVVGGLGLVAVVGVSVVGATAFDPQQRAEDYLDAVVAGRADDALALAPAGTDATTVLLTDEVYAKAEDRITGYEITGVETDGDTATVTVDLEGVPDGDDVTFRLRADGRRGVLFRDWEVDGGLARQVTVPLPESSTTLRVNGVAVEAPSGGEVDLWALPGSYAFDPYGESAWLESGSGRTVVPAAETWGTYAEIDPPQPSPALRDHVDTALGTWLDGCLAATTLDPPDCPQDGYGSGDRQRNVRWELTTAPTLSWDGFDGTFPAELSSDVTGQATATYEYDASYGFGAPDWTTETEEADLYVTAEVDLVDDEPVVTFSSY
;
A
#
# COMPACT_ATOMS: atom_id res chain seq x y z
N MET A 1 24.41 -75.06 23.04
CA MET A 1 23.40 -74.62 22.05
C MET A 1 23.65 -73.15 21.78
N ALA A 2 24.16 -72.82 20.59
CA ALA A 2 24.42 -71.44 20.18
C ALA A 2 23.09 -70.75 19.86
N ALA A 3 22.86 -69.56 20.42
CA ALA A 3 21.74 -68.71 20.04
C ALA A 3 21.89 -68.33 18.55
N PRO A 4 20.84 -68.44 17.72
CA PRO A 4 20.94 -68.08 16.32
C PRO A 4 21.23 -66.58 16.21
N ALA A 5 22.22 -66.23 15.38
CA ALA A 5 22.51 -64.84 15.03
C ALA A 5 21.24 -64.19 14.48
N LEU A 6 20.73 -63.18 15.17
CA LEU A 6 19.63 -62.34 14.71
C LEU A 6 20.07 -61.67 13.41
N THR A 7 19.66 -62.25 12.28
CA THR A 7 19.88 -61.64 10.96
C THR A 7 19.13 -60.32 10.93
N THR A 8 19.89 -59.22 10.92
CA THR A 8 19.38 -57.84 10.85
C THR A 8 18.88 -57.47 9.44
N ILE A 9 19.02 -58.38 8.47
CA ILE A 9 18.66 -58.16 7.06
C ILE A 9 17.27 -58.74 6.77
N PRO A 10 16.30 -57.93 6.31
CA PRO A 10 14.97 -58.40 5.96
C PRO A 10 15.00 -59.35 4.74
N THR A 11 14.12 -60.35 4.74
CA THR A 11 13.95 -61.24 3.57
C THR A 11 13.40 -60.48 2.37
N ALA A 12 13.73 -60.92 1.14
CA ALA A 12 13.20 -60.32 -0.09
C ALA A 12 11.65 -60.25 -0.11
N ARG A 13 10.99 -61.27 0.46
CA ARG A 13 9.52 -61.30 0.61
C ARG A 13 9.01 -60.25 1.59
N ALA A 14 9.74 -59.97 2.67
CA ALA A 14 9.40 -58.92 3.62
C ALA A 14 9.58 -57.53 3.00
N VAL A 15 10.65 -57.33 2.22
CA VAL A 15 10.90 -56.10 1.45
C VAL A 15 9.78 -55.84 0.44
N LEU A 16 9.42 -56.81 -0.41
CA LEU A 16 8.33 -56.63 -1.38
C LEU A 16 6.99 -56.27 -0.71
N ARG A 17 6.71 -56.87 0.45
CA ARG A 17 5.48 -56.59 1.20
C ARG A 17 5.50 -55.23 1.89
N SER A 18 6.67 -54.71 2.26
CA SER A 18 6.76 -53.39 2.91
C SER A 18 6.42 -52.25 1.96
N CYS A 19 6.50 -52.47 0.64
CA CYS A 19 6.07 -51.52 -0.39
C CYS A 19 4.55 -51.33 -0.46
N ALA A 20 3.74 -52.32 -0.04
CA ALA A 20 2.28 -52.24 -0.18
C ALA A 20 1.66 -51.13 0.68
N ALA A 21 2.13 -50.95 1.92
CA ALA A 21 1.59 -49.94 2.83
C ALA A 21 1.75 -48.50 2.31
N PRO A 22 2.93 -48.04 1.87
CA PRO A 22 3.07 -46.69 1.36
C PRO A 22 2.43 -46.46 -0.02
N LEU A 23 2.38 -47.47 -0.89
CA LEU A 23 1.66 -47.38 -2.16
C LEU A 23 0.14 -47.26 -1.97
N LEU A 24 -0.43 -47.96 -0.99
CA LEU A 24 -1.83 -47.75 -0.58
C LEU A 24 -2.04 -46.37 0.03
N GLY A 25 -1.06 -45.85 0.77
CA GLY A 25 -1.07 -44.46 1.25
C GLY A 25 -1.11 -43.44 0.11
N TYR A 26 -0.37 -43.68 -0.97
CA TYR A 26 -0.42 -42.88 -2.19
C TYR A 26 -1.80 -42.94 -2.87
N ALA A 27 -2.42 -44.12 -2.94
CA ALA A 27 -3.79 -44.26 -3.45
C ALA A 27 -4.82 -43.46 -2.63
N VAL A 28 -4.67 -43.41 -1.29
CA VAL A 28 -5.52 -42.58 -0.42
C VAL A 28 -5.30 -41.09 -0.70
N ALA A 29 -4.06 -40.66 -0.94
CA ALA A 29 -3.77 -39.27 -1.31
C ALA A 29 -4.40 -38.89 -2.65
N LEU A 30 -4.32 -39.77 -3.66
CA LEU A 30 -5.01 -39.59 -4.95
C LEU A 30 -6.52 -39.48 -4.78
N ALA A 31 -7.14 -40.35 -3.97
CA ALA A 31 -8.56 -40.27 -3.68
C ALA A 31 -8.95 -38.94 -2.99
N SER A 32 -8.08 -38.42 -2.10
CA SER A 32 -8.32 -37.11 -1.49
C SER A 32 -8.19 -35.95 -2.48
N ALA A 33 -7.19 -35.98 -3.38
CA ALA A 33 -7.04 -34.97 -4.42
C ALA A 33 -8.22 -34.99 -5.41
N LEU A 34 -8.68 -36.18 -5.80
CA LEU A 34 -9.91 -36.35 -6.61
C LEU A 34 -11.14 -35.79 -5.92
N GLY A 35 -11.31 -36.02 -4.61
CA GLY A 35 -12.42 -35.47 -3.84
C GLY A 35 -12.40 -33.94 -3.80
N LEU A 36 -11.21 -33.34 -3.62
CA LEU A 36 -11.04 -31.88 -3.63
C LEU A 36 -11.35 -31.28 -5.00
N MET A 37 -10.87 -31.90 -6.08
CA MET A 37 -11.18 -31.50 -7.45
C MET A 37 -12.69 -31.58 -7.75
N ALA A 38 -13.36 -32.65 -7.31
CA ALA A 38 -14.80 -32.79 -7.51
C ALA A 38 -15.60 -31.71 -6.75
N LEU A 39 -15.13 -31.30 -5.57
CA LEU A 39 -15.73 -30.17 -4.84
C LEU A 39 -15.52 -28.84 -5.56
N LEU A 40 -14.35 -28.63 -6.17
CA LEU A 40 -14.06 -27.43 -6.96
C LEU A 40 -14.96 -27.36 -8.20
N VAL A 41 -15.08 -28.45 -8.97
CA VAL A 41 -16.01 -28.51 -10.12
C VAL A 41 -17.46 -28.26 -9.68
N LEU A 42 -17.86 -28.80 -8.54
CA LEU A 42 -19.20 -28.56 -7.99
C LEU A 42 -19.39 -27.08 -7.58
N ALA A 43 -18.37 -26.43 -7.01
CA ALA A 43 -18.43 -25.01 -6.65
C ALA A 43 -18.62 -24.13 -7.88
N ILE A 44 -17.82 -24.35 -8.93
CA ILE A 44 -17.94 -23.65 -10.22
C ILE A 44 -19.34 -23.86 -10.81
N ALA A 45 -19.83 -25.11 -10.82
CA ALA A 45 -21.16 -25.43 -11.34
C ALA A 45 -22.33 -24.80 -10.55
N ILE A 46 -22.16 -24.54 -9.24
CA ILE A 46 -23.17 -23.85 -8.42
C ILE A 46 -23.21 -22.35 -8.76
N GLU A 47 -22.07 -21.75 -9.08
CA GLU A 47 -21.93 -20.34 -9.43
C GLU A 47 -22.52 -20.03 -10.81
N GLU A 48 -22.36 -20.93 -11.79
CA GLU A 48 -22.95 -20.80 -13.13
C GLU A 48 -24.49 -21.00 -13.17
N GLY A 49 -25.10 -21.49 -12.09
CA GLY A 49 -26.53 -21.83 -12.02
C GLY A 49 -27.56 -20.68 -12.10
N GLY A 50 -27.15 -19.47 -12.50
CA GLY A 50 -28.01 -18.31 -12.75
C GLY A 50 -28.41 -18.09 -14.22
N GLY A 51 -27.75 -18.73 -15.18
CA GLY A 51 -28.03 -18.63 -16.62
C GLY A 51 -28.23 -20.02 -17.22
N ALA A 52 -29.13 -20.14 -18.20
CA ALA A 52 -29.42 -21.41 -18.87
C ALA A 52 -28.13 -22.04 -19.44
N ALA A 53 -27.68 -23.14 -18.86
CA ALA A 53 -26.55 -23.91 -19.33
C ALA A 53 -26.89 -24.60 -20.66
N ASP A 54 -26.17 -24.25 -21.72
CA ASP A 54 -26.03 -25.10 -22.90
C ASP A 54 -25.42 -26.44 -22.48
N ASP A 55 -25.89 -27.50 -23.12
CA ASP A 55 -25.61 -28.91 -22.84
C ASP A 55 -24.10 -29.21 -22.69
N PRO A 56 -23.58 -29.48 -21.47
CA PRO A 56 -22.16 -29.74 -21.23
C PRO A 56 -21.70 -31.10 -21.78
N ALA A 57 -22.61 -31.89 -22.37
CA ALA A 57 -22.31 -33.23 -22.87
C ALA A 57 -21.84 -33.28 -24.33
N SER A 58 -21.92 -32.20 -25.12
CA SER A 58 -21.59 -32.25 -26.56
C SER A 58 -20.15 -31.89 -26.97
N THR A 59 -19.30 -31.46 -26.04
CA THR A 59 -17.88 -31.12 -26.31
C THR A 59 -16.96 -31.63 -25.20
N VAL A 60 -17.02 -32.92 -24.87
CA VAL A 60 -15.94 -33.53 -24.07
C VAL A 60 -14.76 -33.78 -25.00
N ASP A 61 -13.92 -32.76 -25.13
CA ASP A 61 -12.66 -32.86 -25.86
C ASP A 61 -11.80 -33.98 -25.24
N ILE A 62 -11.09 -34.75 -26.07
CA ILE A 62 -10.20 -35.81 -25.58
C ILE A 62 -9.13 -35.23 -24.62
N GLU A 63 -8.79 -33.95 -24.82
CA GLU A 63 -7.91 -33.16 -23.96
C GLU A 63 -8.52 -32.90 -22.58
N ALA A 64 -9.83 -32.65 -22.47
CA ALA A 64 -10.52 -32.49 -21.20
C ALA A 64 -10.51 -33.78 -20.35
N VAL A 65 -10.59 -34.96 -20.99
CA VAL A 65 -10.50 -36.26 -20.29
C VAL A 65 -9.11 -36.49 -19.69
N TRP A 66 -8.04 -36.15 -20.43
CA TRP A 66 -6.68 -36.29 -19.93
C TRP A 66 -6.37 -35.31 -18.80
N THR A 67 -6.91 -34.09 -18.85
CA THR A 67 -6.81 -33.11 -17.77
C THR A 67 -7.47 -33.62 -16.48
N LEU A 68 -8.67 -34.20 -16.56
CA LEU A 68 -9.39 -34.77 -15.42
C LEU A 68 -8.65 -35.96 -14.78
N VAL A 69 -7.97 -36.78 -15.59
CA VAL A 69 -7.21 -37.93 -15.09
C VAL A 69 -5.82 -37.53 -14.58
N GLY A 70 -5.14 -36.59 -15.23
CA GLY A 70 -3.77 -36.20 -14.93
C GLY A 70 -3.63 -35.27 -13.72
N MET A 71 -4.54 -34.31 -13.56
CA MET A 71 -4.48 -33.29 -12.50
C MET A 71 -4.32 -33.86 -11.07
N PRO A 72 -5.06 -34.91 -10.63
CA PRO A 72 -4.88 -35.47 -9.29
C PRO A 72 -3.46 -35.99 -9.05
N PHE A 73 -2.79 -36.50 -10.07
CA PHE A 73 -1.39 -36.95 -9.97
C PHE A 73 -0.44 -35.77 -9.84
N GLN A 74 -0.72 -34.65 -10.51
CA GLN A 74 0.06 -33.42 -10.37
C GLN A 74 -0.12 -32.80 -8.98
N VAL A 75 -1.34 -32.70 -8.47
CA VAL A 75 -1.65 -32.20 -7.11
C VAL A 75 -0.97 -33.06 -6.05
N VAL A 76 -1.05 -34.40 -6.15
CA VAL A 76 -0.34 -35.28 -5.20
C VAL A 76 1.17 -35.19 -5.40
N GLY A 77 1.66 -35.01 -6.63
CA GLY A 77 3.06 -34.70 -6.91
C GLY A 77 3.54 -33.48 -6.14
N MET A 78 2.81 -32.36 -6.23
CA MET A 78 3.10 -31.15 -5.46
C MET A 78 3.03 -31.41 -3.95
N ALA A 79 2.01 -32.15 -3.48
CA ALA A 79 1.85 -32.50 -2.07
C ALA A 79 3.04 -33.27 -1.51
N LEU A 80 3.75 -34.01 -2.36
CA LEU A 80 4.89 -34.83 -2.01
C LEU A 80 6.23 -34.15 -2.34
N GLY A 81 6.22 -32.84 -2.61
CA GLY A 81 7.41 -32.00 -2.79
C GLY A 81 7.85 -31.78 -4.24
N GLY A 82 6.99 -32.09 -5.20
CA GLY A 82 7.19 -31.72 -6.60
C GLY A 82 6.98 -30.22 -6.85
N SER A 83 7.70 -29.66 -7.81
CA SER A 83 7.43 -28.34 -8.39
C SER A 83 6.67 -28.54 -9.69
N LEU A 84 5.53 -27.86 -9.82
CA LEU A 84 4.73 -27.86 -11.04
C LEU A 84 5.44 -26.99 -12.08
N GLY A 85 6.16 -27.64 -12.99
CA GLY A 85 6.80 -26.98 -14.12
C GLY A 85 5.81 -26.83 -15.27
N LEU A 86 5.82 -25.67 -15.91
CA LEU A 86 5.20 -25.37 -17.19
C LEU A 86 6.31 -24.89 -18.12
N GLY A 87 6.63 -25.66 -19.16
CA GLY A 87 7.75 -25.34 -20.04
C GLY A 87 7.48 -25.58 -21.52
N SER A 88 7.98 -24.66 -22.35
CA SER A 88 8.19 -24.80 -23.80
C SER A 88 9.70 -24.72 -24.11
N ALA A 89 10.10 -24.76 -25.38
CA ALA A 89 11.51 -24.59 -25.76
C ALA A 89 12.08 -23.21 -25.37
N ASP A 90 11.23 -22.21 -25.16
CA ASP A 90 11.61 -20.80 -24.99
C ASP A 90 11.29 -20.22 -23.60
N LEU A 91 10.45 -20.88 -22.79
CA LEU A 91 10.03 -20.41 -21.46
C LEU A 91 9.86 -21.59 -20.49
N GLU A 92 10.43 -21.50 -19.28
CA GLU A 92 10.27 -22.49 -18.20
C GLU A 92 9.82 -21.77 -16.92
N LEU A 93 8.61 -22.08 -16.44
CA LEU A 93 8.01 -21.55 -15.21
C LEU A 93 7.86 -22.70 -14.21
N ASP A 94 8.24 -22.49 -12.96
CA ASP A 94 8.17 -23.52 -11.91
C ASP A 94 7.38 -23.01 -10.71
N LEU A 95 6.30 -23.70 -10.33
CA LEU A 95 5.52 -23.41 -9.12
C LEU A 95 5.76 -24.47 -8.04
N PHE A 96 6.34 -24.08 -6.92
CA PHE A 96 6.41 -24.90 -5.72
C PHE A 96 5.43 -24.38 -4.67
N ALA A 97 4.29 -25.03 -4.51
CA ALA A 97 3.28 -24.68 -3.51
C ALA A 97 2.63 -25.96 -2.95
N PRO A 98 3.26 -26.63 -1.97
CA PRO A 98 2.80 -27.94 -1.52
C PRO A 98 1.43 -27.83 -0.81
N PRO A 99 0.38 -28.55 -1.27
CA PRO A 99 -0.90 -28.63 -0.59
C PRO A 99 -0.77 -29.53 0.65
N LEU A 100 -0.37 -28.92 1.77
CA LEU A 100 -0.03 -29.60 3.02
C LEU A 100 -1.17 -30.43 3.61
N LEU A 101 -2.43 -30.15 3.26
CA LEU A 101 -3.57 -30.99 3.63
C LEU A 101 -3.44 -32.39 3.02
N VAL A 102 -3.12 -32.48 1.72
CA VAL A 102 -2.92 -33.74 1.00
C VAL A 102 -1.66 -34.45 1.51
N THR A 103 -0.60 -33.69 1.81
CA THR A 103 0.62 -34.21 2.45
C THR A 103 0.31 -34.87 3.81
N ALA A 104 -0.54 -34.23 4.62
CA ALA A 104 -0.95 -34.76 5.92
C ALA A 104 -1.80 -36.04 5.79
N VAL A 105 -2.72 -36.08 4.82
CA VAL A 105 -3.52 -37.28 4.50
C VAL A 105 -2.61 -38.45 4.12
N PHE A 106 -1.64 -38.21 3.22
CA PHE A 106 -0.66 -39.21 2.82
C PHE A 106 0.15 -39.71 4.02
N ALA A 107 0.79 -38.81 4.77
CA ALA A 107 1.64 -39.17 5.90
C ALA A 107 0.86 -39.95 6.98
N PHE A 108 -0.38 -39.55 7.27
CA PHE A 108 -1.25 -40.24 8.20
C PHE A 108 -1.63 -41.65 7.70
N ALA A 109 -2.01 -41.79 6.42
CA ALA A 109 -2.32 -43.08 5.82
C ALA A 109 -1.12 -44.04 5.88
N VAL A 110 0.07 -43.59 5.47
CA VAL A 110 1.31 -44.37 5.53
C VAL A 110 1.63 -44.79 6.98
N HIS A 111 1.51 -43.86 7.94
CA HIS A 111 1.72 -44.14 9.35
C HIS A 111 0.77 -45.24 9.85
N ARG A 112 -0.52 -45.12 9.57
CA ARG A 112 -1.56 -46.06 10.02
C ARG A 112 -1.40 -47.45 9.39
N LEU A 113 -1.15 -47.50 8.09
CA LEU A 113 -0.96 -48.75 7.34
C LEU A 113 0.33 -49.45 7.75
N SER A 114 1.42 -48.71 7.94
CA SER A 114 2.69 -49.26 8.42
C SER A 114 2.59 -49.78 9.86
N ARG A 115 1.82 -49.09 10.72
CA ARG A 115 1.50 -49.56 12.07
C ARG A 115 0.69 -50.86 12.05
N ALA A 116 -0.30 -50.97 11.18
CA ALA A 116 -1.09 -52.19 11.02
C ALA A 116 -0.22 -53.34 10.49
N ALA A 117 0.64 -53.08 9.50
CA ALA A 117 1.58 -54.06 8.97
C ALA A 117 2.56 -54.58 10.05
N GLU A 118 3.08 -53.69 10.89
CA GLU A 118 3.98 -54.06 12.00
C GLU A 118 3.29 -54.88 13.09
N ARG A 119 2.02 -54.60 13.40
CA ARG A 119 1.24 -55.43 14.34
C ARG A 119 0.99 -56.83 13.79
N ALA A 120 0.70 -56.93 12.49
CA ALA A 120 0.47 -58.20 11.84
C ALA A 120 1.75 -59.03 11.74
N ARG A 121 2.90 -58.37 11.49
CA ARG A 121 4.21 -59.00 11.35
C ARG A 121 5.29 -58.09 11.94
N PRO A 122 5.62 -58.27 13.22
CA PRO A 122 6.63 -57.46 13.88
C PRO A 122 8.01 -57.69 13.27
N ALA A 123 8.75 -56.62 13.02
CA ALA A 123 10.15 -56.71 12.65
C ALA A 123 10.99 -57.09 13.88
N ALA A 124 12.07 -57.85 13.67
CA ALA A 124 12.93 -58.37 14.72
C ALA A 124 13.77 -57.28 15.39
N SER A 125 14.04 -56.16 14.71
CA SER A 125 14.89 -55.08 15.23
C SER A 125 14.52 -53.69 14.71
N THR A 126 15.05 -52.65 15.35
CA THR A 126 14.90 -51.27 14.86
C THR A 126 15.58 -51.05 13.51
N THR A 127 16.70 -51.72 13.27
CA THR A 127 17.41 -51.69 11.99
C THR A 127 16.55 -52.29 10.88
N GLU A 128 15.93 -53.44 11.13
CA GLU A 128 15.03 -54.07 10.15
C GLU A 128 13.82 -53.16 9.86
N ARG A 129 13.23 -52.50 10.87
CA ARG A 129 12.16 -51.51 10.66
C ARG A 129 12.60 -50.36 9.75
N ALA A 130 13.81 -49.83 9.97
CA ALA A 130 14.37 -48.76 9.15
C ALA A 130 14.57 -49.21 7.70
N LEU A 131 15.13 -50.41 7.49
CA LEU A 131 15.32 -50.99 6.15
C LEU A 131 13.98 -51.22 5.43
N LEU A 132 12.96 -51.74 6.12
CA LEU A 132 11.63 -51.95 5.54
C LEU A 132 10.93 -50.63 5.20
N ALA A 133 11.10 -49.59 6.03
CA ALA A 133 10.57 -48.26 5.77
C ALA A 133 11.27 -47.60 4.57
N LEU A 134 12.59 -47.66 4.49
CA LEU A 134 13.39 -47.15 3.38
C LEU A 134 13.07 -47.86 2.06
N ALA A 135 12.92 -49.19 2.08
CA ALA A 135 12.56 -49.95 0.88
C ALA A 135 11.18 -49.56 0.34
N GLY A 136 10.18 -49.46 1.24
CA GLY A 136 8.84 -49.03 0.86
C GLY A 136 8.82 -47.58 0.35
N ALA A 137 9.62 -46.71 0.97
CA ALA A 137 9.77 -45.32 0.56
C ALA A 137 10.44 -45.18 -0.81
N GLY A 138 11.50 -45.94 -1.08
CA GLY A 138 12.18 -45.94 -2.38
C GLY A 138 11.27 -46.42 -3.52
N ALA A 139 10.53 -47.51 -3.30
CA ALA A 139 9.54 -47.98 -4.27
C ALA A 139 8.45 -46.93 -4.53
N THR A 140 7.98 -46.26 -3.48
CA THR A 140 6.94 -45.22 -3.60
C THR A 140 7.48 -44.00 -4.33
N ALA A 141 8.68 -43.50 -3.99
CA ALA A 141 9.30 -42.37 -4.67
C ALA A 141 9.48 -42.60 -6.18
N VAL A 142 9.91 -43.81 -6.58
CA VAL A 142 10.02 -44.19 -8.00
C VAL A 142 8.64 -44.17 -8.65
N VAL A 143 7.65 -44.88 -8.07
CA VAL A 143 6.31 -45.01 -8.63
C VAL A 143 5.63 -43.66 -8.78
N VAL A 144 5.65 -42.82 -7.73
CA VAL A 144 5.05 -41.48 -7.74
C VAL A 144 5.71 -40.60 -8.80
N THR A 145 7.04 -40.57 -8.88
CA THR A 145 7.75 -39.75 -9.87
C THR A 145 7.42 -40.18 -11.30
N VAL A 146 7.43 -41.49 -11.56
CA VAL A 146 7.12 -42.06 -12.89
C VAL A 146 5.67 -41.77 -13.27
N LEU A 147 4.71 -42.04 -12.39
CA LEU A 147 3.29 -41.80 -12.69
C LEU A 147 3.00 -40.31 -12.90
N THR A 148 3.57 -39.42 -12.08
CA THR A 148 3.43 -37.96 -12.24
C THR A 148 3.97 -37.49 -13.58
N ARG A 149 5.08 -38.06 -14.07
CA ARG A 149 5.68 -37.73 -15.38
C ARG A 149 4.91 -38.34 -16.56
N LEU A 150 4.42 -39.57 -16.41
CA LEU A 150 3.64 -40.26 -17.44
C LEU A 150 2.31 -39.55 -17.67
N LEU A 151 1.67 -39.09 -16.60
CA LEU A 151 0.39 -38.37 -16.60
C LEU A 151 0.59 -36.85 -16.65
N ALA A 152 1.72 -36.40 -17.17
CA ALA A 152 1.96 -34.99 -17.49
C ALA A 152 0.97 -34.53 -18.55
N MET A 153 0.40 -33.35 -18.33
CA MET A 153 -0.51 -32.71 -19.28
C MET A 153 0.34 -32.08 -20.37
N ARG A 154 -0.03 -32.26 -21.65
CA ARG A 154 0.75 -31.79 -22.79
C ARG A 154 -0.19 -31.16 -23.78
N ASP A 155 0.17 -29.98 -24.24
CA ASP A 155 -0.58 -29.22 -25.23
C ASP A 155 0.38 -28.33 -26.03
N ASP A 156 0.26 -28.33 -27.36
CA ASP A 156 1.05 -27.51 -28.30
C ASP A 156 2.56 -27.37 -27.98
N GLY A 157 3.23 -28.48 -27.67
CA GLY A 157 4.67 -28.52 -27.38
C GLY A 157 5.05 -28.03 -25.98
N THR A 158 4.07 -27.62 -25.16
CA THR A 158 4.23 -27.37 -23.74
C THR A 158 3.91 -28.63 -22.94
N ALA A 159 4.59 -28.81 -21.80
CA ALA A 159 4.28 -29.86 -20.86
C ALA A 159 4.13 -29.29 -19.45
N MET A 160 3.05 -29.65 -18.77
CA MET A 160 2.81 -29.31 -17.37
C MET A 160 2.93 -30.57 -16.50
N HIS A 161 3.86 -30.57 -15.55
CA HIS A 161 3.98 -31.66 -14.57
C HIS A 161 4.72 -31.27 -13.28
N ALA A 162 4.36 -31.96 -12.19
CA ALA A 162 5.02 -31.84 -10.90
C ALA A 162 6.23 -32.79 -10.73
N ALA A 163 6.57 -33.56 -11.75
CA ALA A 163 7.67 -34.53 -11.70
C ALA A 163 9.03 -33.83 -11.69
N SER A 164 9.62 -33.68 -10.50
CA SER A 164 10.92 -33.04 -10.30
C SER A 164 11.86 -33.89 -9.46
N VAL A 165 13.13 -33.49 -9.37
CA VAL A 165 14.10 -34.12 -8.44
C VAL A 165 13.63 -33.96 -6.99
N GLY A 166 13.00 -32.82 -6.67
CA GLY A 166 12.39 -32.54 -5.38
C GLY A 166 11.33 -33.59 -5.01
N LEU A 167 10.44 -33.93 -5.94
CA LEU A 167 9.40 -34.95 -5.74
C LEU A 167 9.99 -36.29 -5.26
N PHE A 168 11.05 -36.77 -5.91
CA PHE A 168 11.66 -38.05 -5.57
C PHE A 168 12.19 -38.06 -4.13
N PHE A 169 13.01 -37.07 -3.77
CA PHE A 169 13.67 -37.03 -2.46
C PHE A 169 12.70 -36.68 -1.33
N ALA A 170 11.77 -35.75 -1.55
CA ALA A 170 10.76 -35.41 -0.56
C ALA A 170 9.81 -36.59 -0.30
N THR A 171 9.34 -37.28 -1.36
CA THR A 171 8.54 -38.51 -1.20
C THR A 171 9.31 -39.57 -0.42
N LEU A 172 10.60 -39.78 -0.73
CA LEU A 172 11.45 -40.75 -0.05
C LEU A 172 11.53 -40.45 1.45
N VAL A 173 11.87 -39.21 1.82
CA VAL A 173 12.05 -38.80 3.22
C VAL A 173 10.73 -38.85 3.98
N LEU A 174 9.67 -38.27 3.43
CA LEU A 174 8.34 -38.21 4.05
C LEU A 174 7.78 -39.63 4.28
N THR A 175 7.85 -40.49 3.26
CA THR A 175 7.35 -41.86 3.35
C THR A 175 8.15 -42.68 4.34
N ALA A 176 9.49 -42.57 4.33
CA ALA A 176 10.36 -43.29 5.26
C ALA A 176 10.07 -42.86 6.71
N ALA A 177 9.95 -41.55 6.96
CA ALA A 177 9.65 -41.02 8.28
C ALA A 177 8.27 -41.47 8.78
N ALA A 178 7.22 -41.33 7.96
CA ALA A 178 5.86 -41.75 8.31
C ALA A 178 5.76 -43.26 8.55
N ALA A 179 6.38 -44.08 7.68
CA ALA A 179 6.38 -45.53 7.81
C ALA A 179 7.15 -45.99 9.06
N MET A 180 8.33 -45.40 9.31
CA MET A 180 9.15 -45.70 10.49
C MET A 180 8.41 -45.33 11.77
N ALA A 181 7.81 -44.14 11.83
CA ALA A 181 6.96 -43.73 12.94
C ALA A 181 5.78 -44.70 13.16
N GLY A 182 5.10 -45.11 12.07
CA GLY A 182 4.01 -46.08 12.14
C GLY A 182 4.43 -47.41 12.79
N ARG A 183 5.57 -47.96 12.35
CA ARG A 183 6.11 -49.21 12.89
C ARG A 183 6.56 -49.06 14.35
N GLN A 184 7.30 -47.99 14.67
CA GLN A 184 7.77 -47.74 16.02
C GLN A 184 6.63 -47.51 17.03
N ALA A 185 5.49 -46.96 16.60
CA ALA A 185 4.32 -46.74 17.46
C ALA A 185 3.69 -48.03 18.02
N VAL A 186 4.07 -49.21 17.52
CA VAL A 186 3.69 -50.51 18.10
C VAL A 186 4.50 -50.83 19.36
N HIS A 187 5.75 -50.36 19.42
CA HIS A 187 6.74 -50.73 20.43
C HIS A 187 6.97 -49.66 21.52
N GLY A 188 6.16 -48.60 21.54
CA GLY A 188 6.04 -47.70 22.69
C GLY A 188 6.96 -46.46 22.73
N SER A 189 7.90 -46.30 21.79
CA SER A 189 8.64 -45.02 21.64
C SER A 189 8.95 -44.70 20.18
N LEU A 190 8.47 -43.54 19.73
CA LEU A 190 8.79 -42.89 18.44
C LEU A 190 10.11 -42.11 18.48
N TRP A 191 10.71 -41.99 19.66
CA TRP A 191 11.78 -41.04 19.91
C TRP A 191 13.13 -41.73 20.03
N PRO A 192 14.20 -41.09 19.52
CA PRO A 192 15.56 -41.59 19.72
C PRO A 192 15.89 -41.73 21.21
N PRO A 193 16.69 -42.73 21.58
CA PRO A 193 17.03 -42.99 22.99
C PRO A 193 17.79 -41.85 23.65
N PHE A 194 18.49 -41.01 22.88
CA PHE A 194 19.22 -39.83 23.38
C PHE A 194 18.32 -38.66 23.80
N LEU A 195 17.04 -38.65 23.39
CA LEU A 195 16.16 -37.51 23.62
C LEU A 195 15.44 -37.67 24.97
N PRO A 196 15.70 -36.81 25.98
CA PRO A 196 15.19 -37.00 27.33
C PRO A 196 13.66 -36.87 27.39
N ALA A 197 13.05 -37.47 28.42
CA ALA A 197 11.59 -37.51 28.58
C ALA A 197 10.92 -36.11 28.65
N GLU A 198 11.64 -35.12 29.17
CA GLU A 198 11.17 -33.73 29.18
C GLU A 198 11.18 -33.12 27.77
N GLY A 199 12.26 -33.31 27.00
CA GLY A 199 12.34 -32.88 25.61
C GLY A 199 11.23 -33.51 24.75
N ARG A 200 10.93 -34.81 24.93
CA ARG A 200 9.82 -35.46 24.23
C ARG A 200 8.47 -34.83 24.54
N ARG A 201 8.23 -34.49 25.82
CA ARG A 201 7.00 -33.81 26.25
C ARG A 201 6.92 -32.39 25.69
N ALA A 202 8.04 -31.67 25.63
CA ALA A 202 8.13 -30.33 25.06
C ALA A 202 7.80 -30.35 23.57
N VAL A 203 8.51 -31.16 22.76
CA VAL A 203 8.23 -31.26 21.32
C VAL A 203 6.79 -31.68 21.07
N HIS A 204 6.25 -32.59 21.88
CA HIS A 204 4.86 -32.99 21.74
C HIS A 204 3.87 -31.84 22.01
N LEU A 205 4.12 -31.05 23.06
CA LEU A 205 3.31 -29.87 23.34
C LEU A 205 3.37 -28.84 22.20
N VAL A 206 4.56 -28.56 21.68
CA VAL A 206 4.74 -27.59 20.59
C VAL A 206 4.08 -28.09 19.30
N ALA A 207 4.22 -29.37 18.98
CA ALA A 207 3.54 -29.96 17.83
C ALA A 207 2.01 -29.87 17.94
N GLN A 208 1.45 -30.03 19.15
CA GLN A 208 0.02 -29.82 19.37
C GLN A 208 -0.38 -28.35 19.28
N HIS A 209 0.46 -27.44 19.76
CA HIS A 209 0.20 -26.01 19.66
C HIS A 209 0.15 -25.55 18.19
N LEU A 210 1.15 -25.96 17.39
CA LEU A 210 1.15 -25.76 15.93
C LEU A 210 -0.06 -26.41 15.25
N LEU A 211 -0.40 -27.65 15.60
CA LEU A 211 -1.55 -28.33 15.00
C LEU A 211 -2.87 -27.63 15.33
N VAL A 212 -3.06 -27.20 16.57
CA VAL A 212 -4.26 -26.45 16.98
C VAL A 212 -4.33 -25.11 16.24
N TRP A 213 -3.20 -24.43 16.08
CA TRP A 213 -3.12 -23.21 15.28
C TRP A 213 -3.60 -23.46 13.85
N VAL A 214 -3.00 -24.42 13.14
CA VAL A 214 -3.35 -24.75 11.76
C VAL A 214 -4.83 -25.14 11.64
N VAL A 215 -5.33 -26.01 12.53
CA VAL A 215 -6.73 -26.46 12.52
C VAL A 215 -7.73 -25.31 12.76
N LEU A 216 -7.36 -24.28 13.51
CA LEU A 216 -8.23 -23.13 13.76
C LEU A 216 -8.12 -22.06 12.66
N VAL A 217 -6.91 -21.76 12.21
CA VAL A 217 -6.68 -20.67 11.25
C VAL A 217 -7.08 -21.08 9.83
N THR A 218 -6.84 -22.32 9.40
CA THR A 218 -7.21 -22.78 8.06
C THR A 218 -8.71 -22.58 7.72
N PRO A 219 -9.69 -23.02 8.53
CA PRO A 219 -11.10 -22.79 8.20
C PRO A 219 -11.53 -21.33 8.31
N LEU A 220 -10.89 -20.54 9.20
CA LEU A 220 -11.17 -19.10 9.29
C LEU A 220 -10.66 -18.36 8.06
N ALA A 221 -9.44 -18.66 7.62
CA ALA A 221 -8.87 -18.11 6.39
C ALA A 221 -9.69 -18.55 5.16
N ALA A 222 -10.09 -19.82 5.09
CA ALA A 222 -10.95 -20.30 4.02
C ALA A 222 -12.32 -19.62 4.01
N LEU A 223 -12.94 -19.40 5.16
CA LEU A 223 -14.20 -18.65 5.27
C LEU A 223 -14.03 -17.19 4.86
N TRP A 224 -12.92 -16.57 5.24
CA TRP A 224 -12.60 -15.20 4.88
C TRP A 224 -12.43 -15.05 3.36
N VAL A 225 -11.58 -15.88 2.76
CA VAL A 225 -11.38 -15.92 1.29
C VAL A 225 -12.68 -16.27 0.56
N LEU A 226 -13.48 -17.19 1.10
CA LEU A 226 -14.80 -17.55 0.57
C LEU A 226 -15.76 -16.35 0.50
N VAL A 227 -15.73 -15.49 1.52
CA VAL A 227 -16.61 -14.32 1.60
C VAL A 227 -16.14 -13.20 0.69
N GLU A 228 -14.83 -13.00 0.56
CA GLU A 228 -14.26 -11.90 -0.23
C GLU A 228 -14.11 -12.20 -1.71
N ASN A 229 -13.71 -13.43 -2.06
CA ASN A 229 -13.30 -13.75 -3.43
C ASN A 229 -14.27 -14.75 -4.10
N GLY A 230 -14.85 -15.67 -3.32
CA GLY A 230 -15.87 -16.59 -3.81
C GLY A 230 -15.63 -18.06 -3.44
N PRO A 231 -16.53 -18.96 -3.86
CA PRO A 231 -16.49 -20.38 -3.49
C PRO A 231 -15.27 -21.12 -4.02
N GLU A 232 -14.74 -20.72 -5.16
CA GLU A 232 -13.55 -21.32 -5.74
C GLU A 232 -12.27 -21.01 -4.94
N GLU A 233 -11.98 -19.74 -4.60
CA GLU A 233 -10.80 -19.43 -3.79
C GLU A 233 -10.97 -19.88 -2.34
N GLY A 234 -12.19 -19.89 -1.80
CA GLY A 234 -12.48 -20.49 -0.51
C GLY A 234 -12.07 -21.97 -0.43
N LEU A 235 -12.28 -22.74 -1.51
CA LEU A 235 -11.85 -24.13 -1.60
C LEU A 235 -10.32 -24.26 -1.76
N TYR A 236 -9.67 -23.40 -2.56
CA TYR A 236 -8.21 -23.37 -2.63
C TYR A 236 -7.59 -23.05 -1.25
N ALA A 237 -8.19 -22.11 -0.51
CA ALA A 237 -7.80 -21.78 0.85
C ALA A 237 -8.02 -22.93 1.85
N LEU A 238 -8.82 -23.96 1.56
CA LEU A 238 -8.86 -25.18 2.38
C LEU A 238 -7.70 -26.14 2.08
N VAL A 239 -7.32 -26.24 0.80
CA VAL A 239 -6.29 -27.18 0.33
C VAL A 239 -4.88 -26.67 0.65
N TRP A 240 -4.62 -25.39 0.37
CA TRP A 240 -3.37 -24.68 0.70
C TRP A 240 -3.44 -23.95 2.04
N GLY A 241 -4.61 -23.96 2.68
CA GLY A 241 -4.84 -23.33 3.98
C GLY A 241 -3.89 -23.70 5.09
N PRO A 242 -3.41 -24.95 5.20
CA PRO A 242 -2.39 -25.26 6.21
C PRO A 242 -1.05 -24.57 5.95
N THR A 243 -0.70 -24.33 4.68
CA THR A 243 0.51 -23.57 4.29
C THR A 243 0.34 -22.10 4.68
N LEU A 244 -0.81 -21.50 4.33
CA LEU A 244 -1.17 -20.13 4.72
C LEU A 244 -1.27 -19.98 6.24
N ALA A 245 -1.81 -20.97 6.94
CA ALA A 245 -1.89 -20.95 8.40
C ALA A 245 -0.49 -21.00 9.05
N LEU A 246 0.49 -21.67 8.44
CA LEU A 246 1.88 -21.64 8.92
C LEU A 246 2.55 -20.29 8.65
N ALA A 247 2.25 -19.63 7.52
CA ALA A 247 2.64 -18.24 7.30
C ALA A 247 2.01 -17.31 8.35
N GLY A 248 0.71 -17.44 8.59
CA GLY A 248 0.00 -16.74 9.65
C GLY A 248 0.54 -17.04 11.05
N PHE A 249 1.06 -18.25 11.29
CA PHE A 249 1.74 -18.59 12.54
C PHE A 249 3.01 -17.76 12.73
N ALA A 250 3.80 -17.57 11.67
CA ALA A 250 4.97 -16.69 11.71
C ALA A 250 4.56 -15.25 12.06
N LEU A 251 3.58 -14.70 11.35
CA LEU A 251 3.08 -13.35 11.54
C LEU A 251 2.49 -13.12 12.94
N GLY A 252 1.61 -14.02 13.39
CA GLY A 252 0.94 -13.92 14.71
C GLY A 252 1.89 -14.06 15.91
N HIS A 253 3.08 -14.64 15.73
CA HIS A 253 4.11 -14.74 16.78
C HIS A 253 5.14 -13.60 16.71
N GLY A 254 4.86 -12.55 15.93
CA GLY A 254 5.75 -11.41 15.75
C GLY A 254 6.96 -11.73 14.89
N GLY A 255 6.81 -12.66 13.94
CA GLY A 255 7.72 -12.91 12.82
C GLY A 255 7.30 -12.14 11.56
N ALA A 256 7.81 -12.57 10.41
CA ALA A 256 7.45 -12.06 9.09
C ALA A 256 7.42 -13.19 8.07
N VAL A 257 6.84 -12.94 6.89
CA VAL A 257 7.05 -13.75 5.69
C VAL A 257 8.05 -13.01 4.80
N THR A 258 9.16 -13.65 4.44
CA THR A 258 10.16 -13.08 3.55
C THR A 258 9.89 -13.53 2.13
N ALA A 259 9.82 -12.60 1.19
CA ALA A 259 9.72 -12.85 -0.26
C ALA A 259 10.56 -11.81 -1.00
N VAL A 260 11.34 -12.22 -2.01
CA VAL A 260 12.18 -11.31 -2.83
C VAL A 260 13.17 -10.46 -1.99
N GLY A 261 13.53 -10.89 -0.78
CA GLY A 261 14.39 -10.13 0.13
C GLY A 261 13.66 -9.08 0.98
N GLU A 262 12.36 -8.90 0.75
CA GLU A 262 11.48 -8.05 1.54
C GLU A 262 10.75 -8.88 2.61
N ASN A 263 10.25 -8.20 3.64
CA ASN A 263 9.52 -8.85 4.73
C ASN A 263 8.10 -8.30 4.78
N LEU A 264 7.13 -9.17 4.53
CA LEU A 264 5.72 -8.94 4.81
C LEU A 264 5.48 -9.21 6.31
N PHE A 265 5.01 -8.19 7.00
CA PHE A 265 4.63 -8.23 8.39
C PHE A 265 3.12 -8.37 8.55
N LEU A 266 2.70 -8.57 9.79
CA LEU A 266 1.31 -8.87 10.11
C LEU A 266 0.36 -7.69 9.81
N TRP A 267 0.81 -6.46 10.05
CA TRP A 267 0.00 -5.25 9.86
C TRP A 267 -0.23 -4.93 8.37
N ASP A 268 0.62 -5.44 7.49
CA ASP A 268 0.45 -5.35 6.04
C ASP A 268 -0.77 -6.16 5.53
N LEU A 269 -1.35 -7.03 6.38
CA LEU A 269 -2.60 -7.78 6.09
C LEU A 269 -3.87 -7.03 6.55
N GLY A 270 -3.75 -5.78 6.98
CA GLY A 270 -4.84 -4.98 7.53
C GLY A 270 -5.08 -5.19 9.04
N TRP A 271 -5.81 -4.25 9.64
CA TRP A 271 -5.96 -4.14 11.10
C TRP A 271 -6.65 -5.37 11.73
N ALA A 272 -7.60 -5.99 11.03
CA ALA A 272 -8.35 -7.13 11.55
C ALA A 272 -7.44 -8.35 11.75
N ALA A 273 -6.63 -8.69 10.75
CA ALA A 273 -5.59 -9.72 10.87
C ALA A 273 -4.51 -9.31 11.88
N GLY A 274 -4.12 -8.03 11.85
CA GLY A 274 -3.24 -7.32 12.78
C GLY A 274 -3.54 -7.60 14.26
N LEU A 275 -4.82 -7.65 14.62
CA LEU A 275 -5.25 -7.91 16.00
C LEU A 275 -5.59 -9.39 16.25
N ALA A 276 -6.28 -10.04 15.32
CA ALA A 276 -6.82 -11.39 15.54
C ALA A 276 -5.73 -12.46 15.72
N LEU A 277 -4.68 -12.45 14.88
CA LEU A 277 -3.64 -13.49 14.91
C LEU A 277 -2.77 -13.42 16.18
N PRO A 278 -2.28 -12.25 16.64
CA PRO A 278 -1.54 -12.16 17.89
C PRO A 278 -2.39 -12.50 19.12
N LEU A 279 -3.65 -12.07 19.14
CA LEU A 279 -4.57 -12.44 20.22
C LEU A 279 -4.76 -13.95 20.29
N LEU A 280 -4.96 -14.61 19.15
CA LEU A 280 -5.03 -16.07 19.08
C LEU A 280 -3.72 -16.72 19.56
N ALA A 281 -2.57 -16.18 19.16
CA ALA A 281 -1.24 -16.69 19.57
C ALA A 281 -1.07 -16.62 21.09
N ILE A 282 -1.43 -15.49 21.70
CA ILE A 282 -1.40 -15.28 23.15
C ILE A 282 -2.33 -16.26 23.86
N VAL A 283 -3.58 -16.42 23.40
CA VAL A 283 -4.55 -17.35 24.00
C VAL A 283 -4.03 -18.79 23.94
N LEU A 284 -3.51 -19.22 22.80
CA LEU A 284 -2.96 -20.57 22.64
C LEU A 284 -1.68 -20.77 23.44
N ALA A 285 -0.85 -19.73 23.61
CA ALA A 285 0.35 -19.77 24.44
C ALA A 285 0.01 -19.90 25.94
N LEU A 286 -1.03 -19.21 26.41
CA LEU A 286 -1.57 -19.40 27.77
C LEU A 286 -2.09 -20.83 27.97
N GLY A 287 -2.82 -21.36 26.99
CA GLY A 287 -3.26 -22.75 26.96
C GLY A 287 -2.09 -23.73 27.02
N ALA A 288 -1.03 -23.48 26.25
CA ALA A 288 0.20 -24.26 26.26
C ALA A 288 0.91 -24.19 27.61
N ALA A 289 1.00 -23.02 28.25
CA ALA A 289 1.60 -22.86 29.58
C ALA A 289 0.86 -23.69 30.64
N VAL A 290 -0.47 -23.70 30.60
CA VAL A 290 -1.28 -24.53 31.51
C VAL A 290 -1.13 -26.02 31.21
N ALA A 291 -1.16 -26.42 29.94
CA ALA A 291 -0.93 -27.81 29.55
C ALA A 291 0.46 -28.29 29.99
N TRP A 292 1.48 -27.46 29.81
CA TRP A 292 2.85 -27.74 30.20
C TRP A 292 3.00 -27.95 31.70
N HIS A 293 2.40 -27.08 32.51
CA HIS A 293 2.33 -27.21 33.96
C HIS A 293 1.67 -28.54 34.37
N LEU A 294 0.49 -28.83 33.80
CA LEU A 294 -0.30 -30.01 34.13
C LEU A 294 0.40 -31.33 33.72
N ARG A 295 1.17 -31.33 32.63
CA ARG A 295 1.90 -32.52 32.12
C ARG A 295 3.23 -32.78 32.82
N ARG A 296 3.86 -31.75 33.36
CA ARG A 296 5.10 -31.90 34.17
C ARG A 296 4.80 -32.27 35.61
N GLY A 297 3.68 -31.78 36.15
CA GLY A 297 3.34 -31.94 37.55
C GLY A 297 4.19 -31.02 38.45
N PRO A 298 3.86 -30.91 39.74
CA PRO A 298 4.51 -29.98 40.66
C PRO A 298 5.82 -30.50 41.27
N ASP A 299 6.42 -31.59 40.74
CA ASP A 299 7.57 -32.24 41.36
C ASP A 299 8.81 -31.30 41.39
N PRO A 300 9.25 -30.85 42.59
CA PRO A 300 10.38 -29.94 42.71
C PRO A 300 11.69 -30.56 42.19
N ALA A 301 11.84 -31.88 42.20
CA ALA A 301 13.04 -32.56 41.73
C ALA A 301 13.21 -32.44 40.20
N VAL A 302 12.10 -32.40 39.46
CA VAL A 302 12.08 -32.24 38.00
C VAL A 302 12.31 -30.77 37.61
N LEU A 303 11.82 -29.83 38.43
CA LEU A 303 11.84 -28.39 38.14
C LEU A 303 13.11 -27.65 38.63
N ALA A 304 13.89 -28.28 39.51
CA ALA A 304 15.09 -27.69 40.11
C ALA A 304 16.30 -27.55 39.15
N PRO A 305 16.58 -28.50 38.23
CA PRO A 305 17.72 -28.38 37.33
C PRO A 305 17.53 -27.19 36.36
N PRO A 306 18.59 -26.40 36.09
CA PRO A 306 18.51 -25.28 35.15
C PRO A 306 18.17 -25.74 33.72
N ALA A 307 18.54 -26.96 33.34
CA ALA A 307 18.19 -27.56 32.06
C ALA A 307 16.67 -27.67 31.81
N SER A 308 15.85 -27.74 32.86
CA SER A 308 14.37 -27.80 32.75
C SER A 308 13.76 -26.52 32.16
N TRP A 309 14.50 -25.42 32.15
CA TRP A 309 14.07 -24.16 31.53
C TRP A 309 14.31 -24.13 30.02
N VAL A 310 15.18 -24.98 29.50
CA VAL A 310 15.67 -24.91 28.10
C VAL A 310 14.87 -25.84 27.18
N ALA A 311 14.25 -26.89 27.72
CA ALA A 311 13.53 -27.89 26.94
C ALA A 311 12.40 -27.29 26.08
N LEU A 312 11.63 -26.35 26.63
CA LEU A 312 10.52 -25.71 25.91
C LEU A 312 10.99 -24.65 24.90
N PRO A 313 11.89 -23.70 25.24
CA PRO A 313 12.51 -22.79 24.26
C PRO A 313 13.10 -23.51 23.05
N VAL A 314 13.88 -24.57 23.26
CA VAL A 314 14.51 -25.32 22.17
C VAL A 314 13.46 -26.03 21.30
N ALA A 315 12.42 -26.57 21.90
CA ALA A 315 11.32 -27.19 21.15
C ALA A 315 10.57 -26.17 20.28
N TYR A 316 10.32 -24.95 20.79
CA TYR A 316 9.70 -23.87 20.03
C TYR A 316 10.62 -23.32 18.92
N ALA A 317 11.92 -23.21 19.16
CA ALA A 317 12.89 -22.85 18.11
C ALA A 317 12.87 -23.87 16.95
N GLY A 318 12.85 -25.16 17.29
CA GLY A 318 12.72 -26.23 16.29
C GLY A 318 11.40 -26.15 15.51
N ALA A 319 10.31 -25.78 16.16
CA ALA A 319 9.03 -25.52 15.49
C ALA A 319 9.08 -24.30 14.57
N GLY A 320 9.84 -23.27 14.89
CA GLY A 320 10.06 -22.12 14.01
C GLY A 320 10.73 -22.53 12.71
N LEU A 321 11.78 -23.34 12.80
CA LEU A 321 12.45 -23.88 11.62
C LEU A 321 11.47 -24.72 10.77
N VAL A 322 10.67 -25.57 11.41
CA VAL A 322 9.65 -26.38 10.71
C VAL A 322 8.60 -25.50 10.04
N ALA A 323 8.10 -24.46 10.71
CA ALA A 323 7.12 -23.53 10.15
C ALA A 323 7.70 -22.80 8.93
N CYS A 324 8.92 -22.25 9.02
CA CYS A 324 9.59 -21.58 7.90
C CYS A 324 9.75 -22.50 6.69
N VAL A 325 10.18 -23.75 6.88
CA VAL A 325 10.44 -24.69 5.79
C VAL A 325 9.13 -25.19 5.16
N LEU A 326 8.10 -25.45 5.97
CA LEU A 326 6.84 -25.98 5.46
C LEU A 326 5.94 -24.89 4.86
N SER A 327 6.11 -23.63 5.25
CA SER A 327 5.38 -22.51 4.65
C SER A 327 6.00 -22.03 3.34
N THR A 328 7.08 -22.66 2.84
CA THR A 328 7.75 -22.22 1.62
C THR A 328 6.85 -22.39 0.42
N VAL A 329 6.70 -21.30 -0.32
CA VAL A 329 6.10 -21.23 -1.66
C VAL A 329 7.15 -20.64 -2.60
N GLY A 330 7.15 -21.02 -3.86
CA GLY A 330 8.06 -20.45 -4.84
C GLY A 330 7.53 -20.46 -6.25
N ILE A 331 7.92 -19.45 -7.02
CA ILE A 331 7.53 -19.25 -8.42
C ILE A 331 8.79 -18.84 -9.19
N SER A 332 9.19 -19.64 -10.17
CA SER A 332 10.26 -19.32 -11.13
C SER A 332 11.55 -18.78 -10.48
N GLY A 333 12.00 -19.44 -9.41
CA GLY A 333 13.23 -19.09 -8.68
C GLY A 333 13.05 -18.08 -7.54
N VAL A 334 11.91 -17.40 -7.46
CA VAL A 334 11.52 -16.58 -6.31
C VAL A 334 10.89 -17.47 -5.25
N THR A 335 11.26 -17.29 -3.98
CA THR A 335 10.66 -18.03 -2.86
C THR A 335 10.12 -17.07 -1.82
N ALA A 336 8.94 -17.42 -1.28
CA ALA A 336 8.32 -16.82 -0.11
C ALA A 336 8.33 -17.85 1.02
N HIS A 337 8.83 -17.49 2.19
CA HIS A 337 8.89 -18.38 3.35
C HIS A 337 8.82 -17.59 4.66
N GLY A 338 8.49 -18.25 5.78
CA GLY A 338 8.60 -17.59 7.09
C GLY A 338 10.04 -17.11 7.33
N ALA A 339 10.21 -15.88 7.79
CA ALA A 339 11.53 -15.29 8.01
C ALA A 339 12.31 -16.09 9.07
N TYR A 340 13.58 -16.42 8.81
CA TYR A 340 14.36 -17.32 9.67
C TYR A 340 14.60 -16.78 11.09
N TRP A 341 14.47 -15.47 11.31
CA TRP A 341 14.51 -14.88 12.65
C TRP A 341 13.29 -15.26 13.52
N LEU A 342 12.26 -15.88 12.95
CA LEU A 342 11.21 -16.56 13.70
C LEU A 342 11.77 -17.64 14.66
N ILE A 343 12.91 -18.26 14.32
CA ILE A 343 13.54 -19.31 15.14
C ILE A 343 13.92 -18.77 16.53
N PRO A 344 14.73 -17.70 16.66
CA PRO A 344 15.00 -17.10 17.97
C PRO A 344 13.76 -16.45 18.60
N VAL A 345 12.81 -15.91 17.84
CA VAL A 345 11.55 -15.37 18.41
C VAL A 345 10.74 -16.46 19.10
N LEU A 346 10.57 -17.61 18.47
CA LEU A 346 9.84 -18.71 19.10
C LEU A 346 10.60 -19.31 20.28
N ALA A 347 11.94 -19.29 20.30
CA ALA A 347 12.67 -19.61 21.52
C ALA A 347 12.26 -18.68 22.68
N LEU A 348 12.07 -17.39 22.43
CA LEU A 348 11.58 -16.43 23.43
C LEU A 348 10.14 -16.75 23.86
N TRP A 349 9.25 -17.07 22.91
CA TRP A 349 7.90 -17.55 23.23
C TRP A 349 7.93 -18.80 24.12
N GLY A 350 8.77 -19.78 23.79
CA GLY A 350 8.96 -20.98 24.61
C GLY A 350 9.46 -20.64 26.03
N GLY A 351 10.32 -19.63 26.16
CA GLY A 351 10.79 -19.12 27.46
C GLY A 351 9.67 -18.41 28.25
N ALA A 352 8.85 -17.61 27.58
CA ALA A 352 7.70 -16.95 28.17
C ALA A 352 6.66 -17.97 28.66
N ILE A 353 6.33 -18.97 27.84
CA ILE A 353 5.42 -20.06 28.17
C ILE A 353 5.96 -20.89 29.34
N GLU A 354 7.27 -21.17 29.35
CA GLU A 354 7.95 -21.82 30.47
C GLU A 354 7.77 -21.03 31.77
N GLY A 355 8.04 -19.72 31.75
CA GLY A 355 7.86 -18.83 32.90
C GLY A 355 6.41 -18.77 33.39
N LEU A 356 5.46 -18.57 32.46
CA LEU A 356 4.02 -18.57 32.75
C LEU A 356 3.55 -19.90 33.32
N SER A 357 4.09 -21.02 32.87
CA SER A 357 3.76 -22.35 33.40
C SER A 357 4.16 -22.55 34.87
N ARG A 358 5.16 -21.80 35.34
CA ARG A 358 5.64 -21.86 36.73
C ARG A 358 4.93 -20.86 37.64
N ILE A 359 4.52 -19.71 37.11
CA ILE A 359 4.00 -18.57 37.89
C ILE A 359 2.46 -18.50 37.82
N ALA A 360 1.91 -18.42 36.61
CA ALA A 360 0.48 -18.14 36.38
C ALA A 360 -0.36 -19.42 36.25
N ALA A 361 0.17 -20.43 35.56
CA ALA A 361 -0.54 -21.69 35.30
C ALA A 361 -1.04 -22.44 36.55
N PRO A 362 -0.34 -22.44 37.73
CA PRO A 362 -0.88 -23.07 38.93
C PRO A 362 -2.20 -22.43 39.41
N ALA A 363 -2.38 -21.13 39.21
CA ALA A 363 -3.62 -20.43 39.57
C ALA A 363 -4.70 -20.63 38.50
N LEU A 364 -4.33 -20.56 37.21
CA LEU A 364 -5.24 -20.75 36.09
C LEU A 364 -5.76 -22.18 36.00
N GLY A 365 -4.88 -23.18 36.13
CA GLY A 365 -5.22 -24.60 36.03
C GLY A 365 -6.20 -25.09 37.10
N ARG A 366 -6.25 -24.41 38.27
CA ARG A 366 -7.23 -24.68 39.33
C ARG A 366 -8.63 -24.18 39.02
N ARG A 367 -8.74 -23.13 38.18
CA ARG A 367 -10.02 -22.52 37.78
C ARG A 367 -10.64 -23.19 36.55
N LEU A 368 -9.88 -24.05 35.84
CA LEU A 368 -10.37 -24.72 34.64
C LEU A 368 -11.45 -25.78 34.95
N PRO A 369 -12.49 -25.90 34.11
CA PRO A 369 -13.45 -26.99 34.20
C PRO A 369 -12.77 -28.37 34.16
N PRO A 370 -13.28 -29.38 34.90
CA PRO A 370 -12.67 -30.70 34.98
C PRO A 370 -12.47 -31.38 33.62
N ALA A 371 -13.40 -31.17 32.68
CA ALA A 371 -13.31 -31.71 31.33
C ALA A 371 -12.11 -31.13 30.56
N LEU A 372 -11.93 -29.81 30.61
CA LEU A 372 -10.84 -29.11 29.93
C LEU A 372 -9.49 -29.47 30.56
N ARG A 373 -9.41 -29.53 31.89
CA ARG A 373 -8.22 -29.98 32.60
C ARG A 373 -7.82 -31.42 32.22
N ARG A 374 -8.78 -32.36 32.12
CA ARG A 374 -8.49 -33.74 31.67
C ARG A 374 -7.94 -33.79 30.25
N ARG A 375 -8.43 -32.93 29.34
CA ARG A 375 -7.92 -32.83 27.96
C ARG A 375 -6.49 -32.30 27.94
N LEU A 376 -6.18 -31.24 28.68
CA LEU A 376 -4.84 -30.64 28.73
C LEU A 376 -3.78 -31.56 29.37
N VAL A 377 -4.17 -32.36 30.37
CA VAL A 377 -3.32 -33.37 31.02
C VAL A 377 -2.96 -34.52 30.07
N ARG A 378 -3.90 -34.95 29.22
CA ARG A 378 -3.67 -36.05 28.28
C ARG A 378 -2.92 -35.57 27.03
N GLY A 379 -1.60 -35.82 27.00
CA GLY A 379 -0.89 -36.01 25.73
C GLY A 379 -1.25 -37.37 25.09
N PRO A 380 -0.93 -37.63 23.81
CA PRO A 380 -1.13 -38.91 23.16
C PRO A 380 -0.38 -39.99 23.94
N ALA A 381 -1.09 -41.11 24.10
CA ALA A 381 -0.71 -42.22 24.94
C ALA A 381 0.74 -42.65 24.69
N HIS A 382 1.60 -42.45 25.69
CA HIS A 382 2.76 -43.31 25.88
C HIS A 382 2.35 -44.39 26.87
N ALA A 383 2.61 -45.65 26.51
CA ALA A 383 2.68 -46.70 27.49
C ALA A 383 3.79 -46.34 28.47
N VAL A 384 3.42 -46.02 29.71
CA VAL A 384 4.37 -45.85 30.81
C VAL A 384 5.05 -47.20 30.99
N PRO A 385 6.39 -47.32 30.95
CA PRO A 385 7.05 -48.53 31.41
C PRO A 385 6.65 -48.72 32.88
N ALA A 386 6.26 -49.94 33.26
CA ALA A 386 6.01 -50.28 34.66
C ALA A 386 7.17 -49.77 35.54
N PRO A 387 6.90 -49.24 36.73
CA PRO A 387 7.93 -48.63 37.57
C PRO A 387 9.01 -49.67 37.87
N VAL A 388 10.22 -49.45 37.35
CA VAL A 388 11.40 -50.14 37.85
C VAL A 388 11.74 -49.48 39.17
N ALA A 389 11.80 -50.28 40.25
CA ALA A 389 12.24 -49.84 41.56
C ALA A 389 13.62 -49.16 41.45
N ALA A 390 13.67 -47.88 41.79
CA ALA A 390 14.90 -47.10 41.79
C ALA A 390 15.49 -47.10 43.20
N ASP A 391 16.45 -47.99 43.44
CA ASP A 391 17.38 -47.88 44.57
C ASP A 391 18.64 -47.12 44.11
N ALA A 392 18.74 -45.83 44.46
CA ALA A 392 19.98 -45.13 44.83
C ALA A 392 19.70 -43.63 45.08
N PRO A 393 20.13 -43.04 46.21
CA PRO A 393 19.97 -41.61 46.45
C PRO A 393 21.05 -40.81 45.70
N ALA A 394 20.63 -39.92 44.79
CA ALA A 394 21.53 -38.96 44.15
C ALA A 394 21.99 -37.91 45.17
N ALA A 395 23.31 -37.70 45.25
CA ALA A 395 23.96 -36.75 46.13
C ALA A 395 23.54 -35.31 45.82
N ARG A 396 23.12 -34.59 46.86
CA ARG A 396 22.64 -33.20 46.80
C ARG A 396 23.85 -32.27 46.82
N ILE A 397 23.93 -31.35 45.87
CA ILE A 397 24.75 -30.13 46.03
C ILE A 397 23.79 -29.03 46.50
N PRO A 398 23.84 -28.59 47.77
CA PRO A 398 22.98 -27.53 48.26
C PRO A 398 23.48 -26.17 47.77
N MET A 399 22.74 -25.53 46.87
CA MET A 399 22.90 -24.09 46.62
C MET A 399 22.32 -23.30 47.80
N SER A 400 23.00 -22.21 48.18
CA SER A 400 22.61 -21.36 49.30
C SER A 400 21.25 -20.67 49.05
N PRO A 401 20.46 -20.36 50.10
CA PRO A 401 19.17 -19.68 49.96
C PRO A 401 19.26 -18.31 49.26
N ALA A 402 20.41 -17.64 49.39
CA ALA A 402 20.66 -16.33 48.79
C ALA A 402 20.87 -16.41 47.27
N ASP A 403 21.58 -17.44 46.78
CA ASP A 403 21.81 -17.65 45.34
C ASP A 403 20.53 -18.07 44.62
N ARG A 404 19.70 -18.87 45.30
CA ARG A 404 18.37 -19.27 44.80
C ARG A 404 17.42 -18.07 44.70
N ALA A 405 17.48 -17.13 45.64
CA ALA A 405 16.68 -15.91 45.61
C ALA A 405 17.16 -14.93 44.52
N ARG A 406 18.48 -14.84 44.30
CA ARG A 406 19.10 -13.96 43.30
C ARG A 406 18.87 -14.46 41.88
N ALA A 407 19.04 -15.77 41.62
CA ALA A 407 18.71 -16.41 40.35
C ALA A 407 17.20 -16.34 40.03
N ARG A 408 16.33 -16.57 41.02
CA ARG A 408 14.88 -16.43 40.88
C ARG A 408 14.46 -14.99 40.57
N ARG A 409 15.07 -13.98 41.19
CA ARG A 409 14.79 -12.56 40.91
C ARG A 409 15.34 -12.11 39.55
N ALA A 410 16.53 -12.58 39.15
CA ALA A 410 17.09 -12.29 37.83
C ALA A 410 16.28 -12.93 36.69
N LEU A 411 15.75 -14.16 36.89
CA LEU A 411 14.92 -14.86 35.90
C LEU A 411 13.48 -14.33 35.84
N ILE A 412 12.89 -13.92 36.98
CA ILE A 412 11.60 -13.21 36.99
C ILE A 412 11.77 -11.82 36.36
N GLY A 413 12.88 -11.13 36.64
CA GLY A 413 13.24 -9.87 35.98
C GLY A 413 13.39 -10.03 34.47
N ALA A 414 14.10 -11.06 33.99
CA ALA A 414 14.24 -11.34 32.57
C ALA A 414 12.92 -11.74 31.89
N GLY A 415 12.04 -12.48 32.57
CA GLY A 415 10.71 -12.83 32.06
C GLY A 415 9.72 -11.65 32.05
N VAL A 416 9.82 -10.74 33.03
CA VAL A 416 9.01 -9.52 33.10
C VAL A 416 9.54 -8.46 32.12
N VAL A 417 10.86 -8.30 31.97
CA VAL A 417 11.48 -7.41 30.98
C VAL A 417 11.29 -7.95 29.56
N GLY A 418 11.35 -9.28 29.35
CA GLY A 418 11.03 -9.89 28.06
C GLY A 418 9.53 -9.81 27.72
N GLY A 419 8.65 -9.98 28.71
CA GLY A 419 7.20 -9.82 28.55
C GLY A 419 6.75 -8.36 28.35
N LEU A 420 7.30 -7.42 29.12
CA LEU A 420 7.08 -5.98 28.92
C LEU A 420 7.76 -5.47 27.66
N GLY A 421 8.91 -6.02 27.27
CA GLY A 421 9.56 -5.73 25.99
C GLY A 421 8.68 -6.18 24.82
N LEU A 422 8.04 -7.34 24.92
CA LEU A 422 7.10 -7.83 23.90
C LEU A 422 5.80 -7.00 23.88
N VAL A 423 5.25 -6.62 25.04
CA VAL A 423 4.07 -5.74 25.13
C VAL A 423 4.39 -4.31 24.69
N ALA A 424 5.60 -3.82 24.92
CA ALA A 424 6.08 -2.53 24.43
C ALA A 424 6.37 -2.57 22.93
N VAL A 425 6.92 -3.66 22.39
CA VAL A 425 7.07 -3.83 20.94
C VAL A 425 5.69 -3.93 20.28
N VAL A 426 4.77 -4.74 20.80
CA VAL A 426 3.40 -4.84 20.25
C VAL A 426 2.61 -3.54 20.45
N GLY A 427 2.78 -2.84 21.58
CA GLY A 427 2.12 -1.56 21.85
C GLY A 427 2.69 -0.40 21.04
N VAL A 428 4.01 -0.33 20.83
CA VAL A 428 4.67 0.67 19.98
C VAL A 428 4.47 0.36 18.50
N SER A 429 4.33 -0.92 18.10
CA SER A 429 4.01 -1.30 16.72
C SER A 429 2.54 -1.12 16.38
N VAL A 430 1.59 -1.29 17.31
CA VAL A 430 0.17 -0.99 17.05
C VAL A 430 -0.09 0.52 17.03
N VAL A 431 0.60 1.30 17.87
CA VAL A 431 0.52 2.78 17.79
C VAL A 431 1.35 3.31 16.61
N GLY A 432 2.39 2.60 16.18
CA GLY A 432 3.24 3.01 15.05
C GLY A 432 2.69 2.62 13.67
N ALA A 433 2.04 1.46 13.52
CA ALA A 433 1.45 1.01 12.26
C ALA A 433 0.14 1.73 11.91
N THR A 434 -0.47 2.45 12.87
CA THR A 434 -1.62 3.34 12.63
C THR A 434 -1.25 4.82 12.78
N ALA A 435 0.05 5.16 12.82
CA ALA A 435 0.53 6.54 12.90
C ALA A 435 1.61 6.88 11.85
N PHE A 436 2.23 5.88 11.20
CA PHE A 436 3.42 6.04 10.34
C PHE A 436 3.33 5.23 9.02
N ASP A 437 2.11 5.01 8.53
CA ASP A 437 1.82 4.39 7.23
C ASP A 437 1.89 5.46 6.11
N PRO A 438 2.43 5.17 4.90
CA PRO A 438 2.38 6.11 3.78
C PRO A 438 0.95 6.54 3.43
N GLN A 439 -0.05 5.66 3.58
CA GLN A 439 -1.46 6.01 3.41
C GLN A 439 -1.89 7.08 4.42
N GLN A 440 -1.49 6.95 5.68
CA GLN A 440 -1.89 7.94 6.69
C GLN A 440 -1.19 9.28 6.50
N ARG A 441 0.07 9.29 6.04
CA ARG A 441 0.74 10.53 5.65
C ARG A 441 0.07 11.19 4.46
N ALA A 442 -0.42 10.39 3.51
CA ALA A 442 -1.25 10.87 2.42
C ALA A 442 -2.59 11.43 2.93
N GLU A 443 -3.26 10.75 3.86
CA GLU A 443 -4.51 11.22 4.50
C GLU A 443 -4.29 12.55 5.25
N ASP A 444 -3.24 12.67 6.07
CA ASP A 444 -2.90 13.92 6.79
C ASP A 444 -2.73 15.10 5.81
N TYR A 445 -2.06 14.85 4.68
CA TYR A 445 -1.85 15.84 3.63
C TYR A 445 -3.16 16.19 2.91
N LEU A 446 -3.92 15.19 2.46
CA LEU A 446 -5.19 15.39 1.76
C LEU A 446 -6.25 16.05 2.65
N ASP A 447 -6.28 15.72 3.95
CA ASP A 447 -7.15 16.37 4.94
C ASP A 447 -6.80 17.85 5.12
N ALA A 448 -5.51 18.21 5.09
CA ALA A 448 -5.08 19.61 5.14
C ALA A 448 -5.55 20.36 3.89
N VAL A 449 -5.39 19.76 2.71
CA VAL A 449 -5.86 20.32 1.43
C VAL A 449 -7.38 20.48 1.41
N VAL A 450 -8.16 19.44 1.74
CA VAL A 450 -9.63 19.50 1.80
C VAL A 450 -10.13 20.55 2.80
N ALA A 451 -9.47 20.67 3.95
CA ALA A 451 -9.79 21.68 4.96
C ALA A 451 -9.47 23.12 4.52
N GLY A 452 -8.79 23.31 3.39
CA GLY A 452 -8.32 24.62 2.94
C GLY A 452 -7.12 25.14 3.74
N ARG A 453 -6.41 24.26 4.46
CA ARG A 453 -5.22 24.58 5.26
C ARG A 453 -3.96 24.38 4.42
N ALA A 454 -3.73 25.26 3.44
CA ALA A 454 -2.62 25.18 2.52
C ALA A 454 -1.25 25.35 3.20
N ASP A 455 -1.16 26.14 4.28
CA ASP A 455 0.08 26.28 5.06
C ASP A 455 0.48 24.95 5.72
N ASP A 456 -0.51 24.23 6.28
CA ASP A 456 -0.30 22.90 6.86
C ASP A 456 0.05 21.86 5.77
N ALA A 457 -0.60 21.94 4.61
CA ALA A 457 -0.31 21.06 3.47
C ALA A 457 1.12 21.27 2.94
N LEU A 458 1.59 22.51 2.85
CA LEU A 458 2.97 22.84 2.46
C LEU A 458 3.99 22.33 3.49
N ALA A 459 3.66 22.37 4.78
CA ALA A 459 4.52 21.81 5.82
C ALA A 459 4.65 20.27 5.74
N LEU A 460 3.62 19.59 5.24
CA LEU A 460 3.59 18.14 5.03
C LEU A 460 4.20 17.70 3.69
N ALA A 461 4.11 18.55 2.67
CA ALA A 461 4.62 18.34 1.33
C ALA A 461 5.38 19.59 0.84
N PRO A 462 6.67 19.75 1.20
CA PRO A 462 7.45 20.89 0.75
C PRO A 462 7.49 20.94 -0.78
N ALA A 463 7.11 22.09 -1.35
CA ALA A 463 7.20 22.30 -2.78
C ALA A 463 8.66 22.42 -3.25
N GLY A 464 8.90 22.19 -4.55
CA GLY A 464 10.22 22.33 -5.14
C GLY A 464 10.74 23.78 -5.06
N THR A 465 12.05 23.96 -5.16
CA THR A 465 12.68 25.29 -5.09
C THR A 465 12.60 26.09 -6.39
N ASP A 466 12.04 25.49 -7.45
CA ASP A 466 12.06 26.03 -8.80
C ASP A 466 10.97 27.10 -9.03
N ALA A 467 10.01 27.22 -8.10
CA ALA A 467 8.96 28.23 -8.08
C ALA A 467 8.71 28.71 -6.64
N THR A 468 8.08 29.87 -6.46
CA THR A 468 7.80 30.41 -5.12
C THR A 468 6.47 29.91 -4.55
N THR A 469 6.38 29.76 -3.23
CA THR A 469 5.23 29.17 -2.52
C THR A 469 4.22 30.19 -2.02
N VAL A 470 4.24 31.43 -2.53
CA VAL A 470 3.43 32.56 -2.01
C VAL A 470 1.91 32.36 -2.14
N LEU A 471 1.47 31.43 -2.99
CA LEU A 471 0.05 31.06 -3.13
C LEU A 471 -0.37 29.90 -2.22
N LEU A 472 0.57 29.18 -1.62
CA LEU A 472 0.32 28.04 -0.73
C LEU A 472 0.03 28.53 0.70
N THR A 473 -0.96 29.41 0.82
CA THR A 473 -1.43 29.97 2.09
C THR A 473 -2.93 29.72 2.26
N ASP A 474 -3.36 29.58 3.51
CA ASP A 474 -4.76 29.32 3.85
C ASP A 474 -5.69 30.39 3.27
N GLU A 475 -5.27 31.67 3.29
CA GLU A 475 -6.10 32.79 2.86
C GLU A 475 -6.37 32.77 1.34
N VAL A 476 -5.35 32.46 0.54
CA VAL A 476 -5.47 32.39 -0.92
C VAL A 476 -6.26 31.15 -1.33
N TYR A 477 -5.97 29.99 -0.72
CA TYR A 477 -6.60 28.73 -1.11
C TYR A 477 -8.05 28.60 -0.67
N ALA A 478 -8.42 29.15 0.50
CA ALA A 478 -9.81 29.15 0.95
C ALA A 478 -10.76 29.92 0.02
N LYS A 479 -10.23 30.86 -0.79
CA LYS A 479 -10.98 31.63 -1.79
C LYS A 479 -10.88 31.07 -3.21
N ALA A 480 -10.10 30.02 -3.43
CA ALA A 480 -10.06 29.34 -4.72
C ALA A 480 -11.40 28.65 -4.98
N GLU A 481 -11.89 28.75 -6.21
CA GLU A 481 -13.05 27.97 -6.68
C GLU A 481 -12.59 26.60 -7.14
N ASP A 482 -13.52 25.66 -7.35
CA ASP A 482 -13.22 24.29 -7.81
C ASP A 482 -12.06 23.61 -7.05
N ARG A 483 -11.89 23.93 -5.76
CA ARG A 483 -10.86 23.34 -4.91
C ARG A 483 -11.22 21.91 -4.56
N ILE A 484 -10.22 21.15 -4.10
CA ILE A 484 -10.45 19.80 -3.59
C ILE A 484 -11.34 19.87 -2.34
N THR A 485 -12.45 19.15 -2.36
CA THR A 485 -13.48 19.14 -1.30
C THR A 485 -13.66 17.78 -0.64
N GLY A 486 -13.13 16.72 -1.24
CA GLY A 486 -13.17 15.35 -0.76
C GLY A 486 -12.15 14.50 -1.51
N TYR A 487 -11.87 13.31 -0.98
CA TYR A 487 -10.99 12.34 -1.63
C TYR A 487 -11.36 10.90 -1.27
N GLU A 488 -11.02 9.97 -2.15
CA GLU A 488 -11.00 8.53 -1.90
C GLU A 488 -9.66 7.96 -2.36
N ILE A 489 -8.87 7.41 -1.44
CA ILE A 489 -7.62 6.73 -1.80
C ILE A 489 -7.98 5.36 -2.38
N THR A 490 -7.76 5.19 -3.68
CA THR A 490 -8.08 3.95 -4.42
C THR A 490 -6.93 2.95 -4.43
N GLY A 491 -5.69 3.41 -4.20
CA GLY A 491 -4.53 2.53 -4.15
C GLY A 491 -3.31 3.15 -3.50
N VAL A 492 -2.51 2.31 -2.83
CA VAL A 492 -1.19 2.68 -2.32
C VAL A 492 -0.22 1.56 -2.68
N GLU A 493 0.73 1.87 -3.57
CA GLU A 493 1.77 0.95 -4.01
C GLU A 493 3.11 1.40 -3.44
N THR A 494 3.85 0.51 -2.77
CA THR A 494 5.16 0.84 -2.21
C THR A 494 6.25 0.09 -2.97
N ASP A 495 7.26 0.82 -3.45
CA ASP A 495 8.46 0.27 -4.10
C ASP A 495 9.72 0.86 -3.45
N GLY A 496 10.44 0.04 -2.70
CA GLY A 496 11.68 0.46 -2.03
C GLY A 496 11.46 1.56 -1.00
N ASP A 497 11.99 2.75 -1.27
CA ASP A 497 11.90 3.96 -0.43
C ASP A 497 10.89 4.97 -0.98
N THR A 498 10.06 4.56 -1.94
CA THR A 498 9.00 5.38 -2.55
C THR A 498 7.66 4.69 -2.37
N ALA A 499 6.59 5.46 -2.15
CA ALA A 499 5.22 4.99 -2.26
C ALA A 499 4.47 5.87 -3.27
N THR A 500 3.66 5.26 -4.11
CA THR A 500 2.76 5.94 -5.04
C THR A 500 1.34 5.79 -4.51
N VAL A 501 0.66 6.90 -4.31
CA VAL A 501 -0.74 6.96 -3.87
C VAL A 501 -1.59 7.33 -5.07
N THR A 502 -2.63 6.54 -5.32
CA THR A 502 -3.67 6.82 -6.31
C THR A 502 -4.93 7.23 -5.58
N VAL A 503 -5.51 8.35 -5.99
CA VAL A 503 -6.63 9.00 -5.31
C VAL A 503 -7.62 9.56 -6.31
N ASP A 504 -8.91 9.40 -6.00
CA ASP A 504 -10.00 10.11 -6.67
C ASP A 504 -10.32 11.37 -5.85
N LEU A 505 -10.32 12.53 -6.51
CA LEU A 505 -10.47 13.85 -5.88
C LEU A 505 -11.80 14.49 -6.26
N GLU A 506 -12.56 14.94 -5.27
CA GLU A 506 -13.84 15.62 -5.48
C GLU A 506 -13.67 17.15 -5.53
N GLY A 507 -14.45 17.80 -6.40
CA GLY A 507 -14.53 19.27 -6.47
C GLY A 507 -13.57 19.93 -7.47
N VAL A 508 -12.59 19.19 -8.00
CA VAL A 508 -11.69 19.61 -9.08
C VAL A 508 -12.07 18.94 -10.42
N PRO A 509 -11.80 19.58 -11.58
CA PRO A 509 -11.87 18.91 -12.88
C PRO A 509 -10.81 17.80 -12.99
N ASP A 510 -11.16 16.71 -13.69
CA ASP A 510 -10.28 15.56 -13.95
C ASP A 510 -9.61 15.00 -12.69
N GLY A 511 -10.40 14.85 -11.61
CA GLY A 511 -9.94 14.40 -10.30
C GLY A 511 -9.77 12.89 -10.14
N ASP A 512 -10.16 12.08 -11.12
CA ASP A 512 -10.09 10.60 -11.05
C ASP A 512 -8.65 10.09 -11.31
N ASP A 513 -8.25 9.01 -10.64
CA ASP A 513 -6.96 8.33 -10.81
C ASP A 513 -5.72 9.25 -10.68
N VAL A 514 -5.82 10.32 -9.87
CA VAL A 514 -4.69 11.23 -9.63
C VAL A 514 -3.64 10.53 -8.79
N THR A 515 -2.37 10.67 -9.19
CA THR A 515 -1.25 10.05 -8.46
C THR A 515 -0.30 11.09 -7.87
N PHE A 516 0.21 10.80 -6.68
CA PHE A 516 1.34 11.52 -6.09
C PHE A 516 2.23 10.56 -5.30
N ARG A 517 3.44 11.00 -4.98
CA ARG A 517 4.47 10.13 -4.38
C ARG A 517 4.81 10.55 -2.96
N LEU A 518 5.23 9.57 -2.18
CA LEU A 518 5.86 9.74 -0.89
C LEU A 518 7.25 9.14 -0.94
N ARG A 519 8.21 9.79 -0.28
CA ARG A 519 9.57 9.27 -0.10
C ARG A 519 9.84 8.97 1.37
N ALA A 520 10.64 7.95 1.62
CA ALA A 520 11.12 7.67 2.96
C ALA A 520 12.15 8.74 3.38
N ASP A 521 11.82 9.59 4.33
CA ASP A 521 12.71 10.59 4.94
C ASP A 521 13.37 10.04 6.22
N GLY A 522 14.26 9.07 6.02
CA GLY A 522 15.00 8.47 7.12
C GLY A 522 14.16 7.50 7.97
N ARG A 523 14.42 7.48 9.28
CA ARG A 523 13.79 6.53 10.20
C ARG A 523 13.31 7.22 11.45
N ARG A 524 12.03 7.04 11.79
CA ARG A 524 11.47 7.50 13.06
C ARG A 524 11.60 6.38 14.09
N GLY A 525 12.61 6.50 14.95
CA GLY A 525 13.01 5.44 15.88
C GLY A 525 13.92 4.39 15.23
N VAL A 526 13.88 3.14 15.71
CA VAL A 526 14.81 2.08 15.28
C VAL A 526 14.28 1.26 14.09
N LEU A 527 12.95 1.26 13.86
CA LEU A 527 12.29 0.28 12.98
C LEU A 527 11.39 0.86 11.87
N PHE A 528 10.99 2.13 11.94
CA PHE A 528 9.98 2.69 11.02
C PHE A 528 10.59 3.73 10.08
N ARG A 529 10.16 3.74 8.83
CA ARG A 529 10.44 4.82 7.88
C ARG A 529 9.57 6.03 8.28
N ASP A 530 10.16 7.22 8.31
CA ASP A 530 9.33 8.43 8.26
C ASP A 530 9.01 8.65 6.79
N TRP A 531 7.75 8.92 6.46
CA TRP A 531 7.32 9.17 5.09
C TRP A 531 7.00 10.65 4.95
N GLU A 532 7.48 11.23 3.86
CA GLU A 532 7.25 12.61 3.49
C GLU A 532 6.60 12.63 2.11
N VAL A 533 5.61 13.48 1.92
CA VAL A 533 4.97 13.65 0.62
C VAL A 533 5.95 14.38 -0.29
N ASP A 534 6.29 13.76 -1.42
CA ASP A 534 7.27 14.26 -2.38
C ASP A 534 6.53 15.09 -3.45
N GLY A 535 6.59 16.42 -3.34
CA GLY A 535 5.99 17.38 -4.29
C GLY A 535 4.46 17.49 -4.26
N GLY A 536 3.75 16.49 -3.73
CA GLY A 536 2.30 16.53 -3.50
C GLY A 536 1.46 16.86 -4.75
N LEU A 537 0.30 17.47 -4.52
CA LEU A 537 -0.63 17.91 -5.56
C LEU A 537 -0.36 19.34 -6.06
N ALA A 538 0.62 20.04 -5.50
CA ALA A 538 0.94 21.39 -5.97
C ALA A 538 1.46 21.34 -7.41
N ARG A 539 1.04 22.32 -8.22
CA ARG A 539 1.46 22.49 -9.61
C ARG A 539 2.00 23.89 -9.83
N GLN A 540 2.95 23.98 -10.76
CA GLN A 540 3.57 25.23 -11.14
C GLN A 540 2.61 26.01 -12.05
N VAL A 541 2.41 27.28 -11.73
CA VAL A 541 1.68 28.24 -12.54
C VAL A 541 2.61 29.41 -12.86
N THR A 542 2.77 29.72 -14.13
CA THR A 542 3.53 30.88 -14.61
C THR A 542 2.57 32.05 -14.79
N VAL A 543 2.81 33.15 -14.07
CA VAL A 543 1.99 34.35 -14.09
C VAL A 543 2.79 35.50 -14.69
N PRO A 544 2.33 36.15 -15.78
CA PRO A 544 2.97 37.36 -16.27
C PRO A 544 2.71 38.50 -15.29
N LEU A 545 3.78 39.17 -14.86
CA LEU A 545 3.74 40.27 -13.91
C LEU A 545 4.49 41.48 -14.51
N PRO A 546 3.91 42.71 -14.50
CA PRO A 546 4.62 43.90 -14.95
C PRO A 546 5.95 44.07 -14.21
N GLU A 547 7.01 44.49 -14.90
CA GLU A 547 8.37 44.58 -14.33
C GLU A 547 8.44 45.51 -13.10
N SER A 548 7.56 46.51 -13.02
CA SER A 548 7.46 47.45 -11.89
C SER A 548 6.70 46.89 -10.69
N SER A 549 5.98 45.78 -10.85
CA SER A 549 5.17 45.20 -9.79
C SER A 549 5.96 44.20 -8.94
N THR A 550 5.72 44.26 -7.63
CA THR A 550 6.26 43.31 -6.63
C THR A 550 5.14 42.63 -5.84
N THR A 551 3.89 42.86 -6.26
CA THR A 551 2.67 42.43 -5.58
C THR A 551 1.71 41.89 -6.61
N LEU A 552 1.14 40.73 -6.32
CA LEU A 552 0.12 40.07 -7.14
C LEU A 552 -1.14 39.91 -6.30
N ARG A 553 -2.32 40.23 -6.84
CA ARG A 553 -3.58 39.85 -6.19
C ARG A 553 -4.06 38.52 -6.74
N VAL A 554 -4.39 37.59 -5.85
CA VAL A 554 -4.94 36.28 -6.22
C VAL A 554 -6.21 36.04 -5.41
N ASN A 555 -7.33 35.83 -6.09
CA ASN A 555 -8.65 35.73 -5.46
C ASN A 555 -8.95 36.93 -4.53
N GLY A 556 -8.45 38.12 -4.90
CA GLY A 556 -8.57 39.36 -4.13
C GLY A 556 -7.65 39.48 -2.90
N VAL A 557 -6.73 38.53 -2.68
CA VAL A 557 -5.71 38.57 -1.62
C VAL A 557 -4.40 39.06 -2.21
N ALA A 558 -3.79 40.08 -1.60
CA ALA A 558 -2.48 40.58 -2.03
C ALA A 558 -1.36 39.68 -1.50
N VAL A 559 -0.49 39.22 -2.40
CA VAL A 559 0.72 38.43 -2.07
C VAL A 559 1.96 39.11 -2.65
N GLU A 560 3.08 39.01 -1.95
CA GLU A 560 4.37 39.46 -2.49
C GLU A 560 4.85 38.49 -3.56
N ALA A 561 5.20 38.99 -4.73
CA ALA A 561 5.71 38.19 -5.84
C ALA A 561 7.09 38.72 -6.25
N PRO A 562 8.04 37.83 -6.64
CA PRO A 562 9.29 38.26 -7.25
C PRO A 562 9.03 39.21 -8.43
N SER A 563 9.76 40.32 -8.51
CA SER A 563 9.72 41.20 -9.68
C SER A 563 10.31 40.49 -10.89
N GLY A 564 9.61 40.50 -12.02
CA GLY A 564 10.06 39.92 -13.28
C GLY A 564 8.90 39.67 -14.22
N GLY A 565 9.13 39.76 -15.54
CA GLY A 565 8.08 39.68 -16.55
C GLY A 565 7.20 38.43 -16.47
N GLU A 566 7.76 37.29 -16.07
CA GLU A 566 7.04 36.04 -15.79
C GLU A 566 7.53 35.47 -14.46
N VAL A 567 6.59 35.05 -13.62
CA VAL A 567 6.87 34.54 -12.28
C VAL A 567 6.26 33.15 -12.11
N ASP A 568 7.08 32.20 -11.69
CA ASP A 568 6.66 30.84 -11.40
C ASP A 568 6.20 30.69 -9.94
N LEU A 569 4.96 30.25 -9.76
CA LEU A 569 4.29 30.11 -8.47
C LEU A 569 3.80 28.67 -8.28
N TRP A 570 3.97 28.10 -7.09
CA TRP A 570 3.30 26.85 -6.72
C TRP A 570 1.88 27.13 -6.25
N ALA A 571 0.90 26.44 -6.82
CA ALA A 571 -0.50 26.49 -6.41
C ALA A 571 -1.06 25.08 -6.19
N LEU A 572 -1.97 24.93 -5.23
CA LEU A 572 -2.76 23.71 -5.09
C LEU A 572 -3.83 23.64 -6.20
N PRO A 573 -4.39 22.45 -6.48
CA PRO A 573 -5.44 22.33 -7.50
C PRO A 573 -6.69 23.15 -7.16
N GLY A 574 -7.19 23.86 -8.15
CA GLY A 574 -8.33 24.78 -8.05
C GLY A 574 -8.31 25.88 -9.10
N SER A 575 -9.36 26.69 -9.12
CA SER A 575 -9.56 27.80 -10.05
C SER A 575 -9.19 29.14 -9.39
N TYR A 576 -8.25 29.86 -9.95
CA TYR A 576 -7.69 31.10 -9.41
C TYR A 576 -7.94 32.29 -10.34
N ALA A 577 -8.33 33.43 -9.75
CA ALA A 577 -8.37 34.73 -10.44
C ALA A 577 -7.07 35.48 -10.14
N PHE A 578 -6.23 35.64 -11.16
CA PHE A 578 -4.95 36.37 -11.08
C PHE A 578 -5.14 37.82 -11.52
N ASP A 579 -4.77 38.74 -10.64
CA ASP A 579 -4.83 40.18 -10.87
C ASP A 579 -3.44 40.79 -10.63
N PRO A 580 -2.58 40.83 -11.66
CA PRO A 580 -1.26 41.43 -11.58
C PRO A 580 -1.29 42.96 -11.46
N TYR A 581 -2.46 43.58 -11.65
CA TYR A 581 -2.65 45.03 -11.62
C TYR A 581 -3.37 45.52 -10.36
N GLY A 582 -3.61 44.64 -9.38
CA GLY A 582 -4.47 44.94 -8.23
C GLY A 582 -4.01 46.04 -7.27
N GLU A 583 -2.79 46.54 -7.41
CA GLU A 583 -2.29 47.73 -6.70
C GLU A 583 -2.27 48.99 -7.59
N SER A 584 -2.51 48.85 -8.89
CA SER A 584 -2.60 49.98 -9.81
C SER A 584 -3.89 50.75 -9.56
N ALA A 585 -3.78 52.05 -9.35
CA ALA A 585 -4.94 52.94 -9.32
C ALA A 585 -5.54 53.13 -10.72
N TRP A 586 -4.81 52.74 -11.78
CA TRP A 586 -5.10 53.12 -13.16
C TRP A 586 -5.61 51.97 -14.02
N LEU A 587 -5.28 50.72 -13.66
CA LEU A 587 -5.62 49.52 -14.42
C LEU A 587 -6.49 48.58 -13.59
N GLU A 588 -7.40 47.86 -14.25
CA GLU A 588 -8.19 46.78 -13.67
C GLU A 588 -7.96 45.51 -14.50
N SER A 589 -7.68 44.38 -13.84
CA SER A 589 -7.65 43.08 -14.51
C SER A 589 -9.04 42.65 -14.99
N GLY A 590 -9.10 41.91 -16.10
CA GLY A 590 -10.33 41.23 -16.50
C GLY A 590 -10.67 40.04 -15.59
N SER A 591 -11.79 39.38 -15.88
CA SER A 591 -12.39 38.35 -15.00
C SER A 591 -11.90 36.92 -15.27
N GLY A 592 -10.84 36.77 -16.06
CA GLY A 592 -10.22 35.49 -16.40
C GLY A 592 -9.90 34.63 -15.17
N ARG A 593 -10.07 33.31 -15.33
CA ARG A 593 -9.73 32.34 -14.30
C ARG A 593 -8.82 31.28 -14.88
N THR A 594 -7.80 30.92 -14.11
CA THR A 594 -6.87 29.86 -14.45
C THR A 594 -7.20 28.63 -13.62
N VAL A 595 -7.45 27.51 -14.28
CA VAL A 595 -7.64 26.21 -13.63
C VAL A 595 -6.28 25.56 -13.44
N VAL A 596 -5.92 25.30 -12.18
CA VAL A 596 -4.74 24.53 -11.80
C VAL A 596 -5.18 23.07 -11.64
N PRO A 597 -4.71 22.14 -12.50
CA PRO A 597 -5.17 20.76 -12.49
C PRO A 597 -4.57 19.96 -11.33
N ALA A 598 -5.23 18.87 -10.94
CA ALA A 598 -4.69 17.94 -9.94
C ALA A 598 -3.69 16.94 -10.52
N ALA A 599 -3.88 16.51 -11.77
CA ALA A 599 -2.95 15.62 -12.47
C ALA A 599 -1.58 16.28 -12.71
N GLU A 600 -0.52 15.48 -12.83
CA GLU A 600 0.81 15.98 -13.22
C GLU A 600 0.76 16.56 -14.66
N THR A 601 1.21 17.80 -14.81
CA THR A 601 1.26 18.52 -16.10
C THR A 601 2.58 19.28 -16.21
N TRP A 602 2.92 19.75 -17.41
CA TRP A 602 4.18 20.44 -17.69
C TRP A 602 4.19 21.93 -17.26
N GLY A 603 3.30 22.31 -16.33
CA GLY A 603 3.07 23.68 -15.89
C GLY A 603 1.83 24.32 -16.54
N THR A 604 1.24 25.29 -15.86
CA THR A 604 0.05 26.03 -16.32
C THR A 604 0.43 27.50 -16.54
N TYR A 605 0.05 28.09 -17.67
CA TYR A 605 0.16 29.54 -17.85
C TYR A 605 -1.13 30.20 -17.38
N ALA A 606 -1.01 31.27 -16.60
CA ALA A 606 -2.17 32.02 -16.14
C ALA A 606 -2.91 32.65 -17.32
N GLU A 607 -4.20 32.35 -17.43
CA GLU A 607 -5.13 33.02 -18.32
C GLU A 607 -5.51 34.37 -17.70
N ILE A 608 -4.85 35.43 -18.17
CA ILE A 608 -5.11 36.80 -17.76
C ILE A 608 -5.74 37.53 -18.95
N ASP A 609 -6.96 38.00 -18.75
CA ASP A 609 -7.63 38.88 -19.71
C ASP A 609 -6.85 40.20 -19.85
N PRO A 610 -6.80 40.81 -21.05
CA PRO A 610 -6.19 42.13 -21.21
C PRO A 610 -6.75 43.14 -20.20
N PRO A 611 -5.89 43.91 -19.51
CA PRO A 611 -6.34 44.86 -18.52
C PRO A 611 -7.19 45.96 -19.15
N GLN A 612 -8.14 46.45 -18.38
CA GLN A 612 -8.99 47.57 -18.72
C GLN A 612 -8.51 48.82 -18.00
N PRO A 613 -8.72 50.02 -18.56
CA PRO A 613 -8.48 51.25 -17.82
C PRO A 613 -9.48 51.32 -16.67
N SER A 614 -9.04 51.73 -15.50
CA SER A 614 -9.90 51.93 -14.33
C SER A 614 -10.80 53.16 -14.53
N PRO A 615 -11.90 53.31 -13.75
CA PRO A 615 -12.67 54.54 -13.70
C PRO A 615 -11.81 55.77 -13.36
N ALA A 616 -10.81 55.62 -12.48
CA ALA A 616 -9.93 56.72 -12.09
C ALA A 616 -9.05 57.21 -13.25
N LEU A 617 -8.52 56.28 -14.07
CA LEU A 617 -7.75 56.63 -15.26
C LEU A 617 -8.62 57.32 -16.30
N ARG A 618 -9.83 56.79 -16.56
CA ARG A 618 -10.80 57.41 -17.47
C ARG A 618 -11.15 58.82 -17.02
N ASP A 619 -11.51 59.00 -15.75
CA ASP A 619 -11.85 60.31 -15.19
C ASP A 619 -10.67 61.30 -15.26
N HIS A 620 -9.44 60.82 -15.03
CA HIS A 620 -8.24 61.65 -15.16
C HIS A 620 -8.06 62.14 -16.60
N VAL A 621 -8.14 61.24 -17.58
CA VAL A 621 -8.00 61.57 -19.01
C VAL A 621 -9.11 62.51 -19.48
N ASP A 622 -10.36 62.25 -19.09
CA ASP A 622 -11.50 63.10 -19.44
C ASP A 622 -11.39 64.50 -18.83
N THR A 623 -10.88 64.60 -17.60
CA THR A 623 -10.62 65.89 -16.93
C THR A 623 -9.50 66.66 -17.63
N ALA A 624 -8.42 65.97 -18.03
CA ALA A 624 -7.33 66.57 -18.78
C ALA A 624 -7.81 67.07 -20.15
N LEU A 625 -8.64 66.29 -20.84
CA LEU A 625 -9.25 66.64 -22.13
C LEU A 625 -10.12 67.89 -21.99
N GLY A 626 -11.01 67.93 -21.00
CA GLY A 626 -11.84 69.10 -20.72
C GLY A 626 -11.01 70.36 -20.45
N THR A 627 -9.95 70.24 -19.64
CA THR A 627 -9.06 71.37 -19.32
C THR A 627 -8.30 71.88 -20.55
N TRP A 628 -7.82 70.98 -21.41
CA TRP A 628 -7.16 71.36 -22.66
C TRP A 628 -8.13 72.01 -23.64
N LEU A 629 -9.34 71.46 -23.80
CA LEU A 629 -10.39 72.03 -24.64
C LEU A 629 -10.84 73.41 -24.16
N ASP A 630 -11.01 73.63 -22.85
CA ASP A 630 -11.33 74.95 -22.29
C ASP A 630 -10.26 76.00 -22.66
N GLY A 631 -8.99 75.61 -22.63
CA GLY A 631 -7.87 76.43 -23.09
C GLY A 631 -7.98 76.75 -24.58
N CYS A 632 -8.34 75.78 -25.41
CA CYS A 632 -8.56 75.97 -26.84
C CYS A 632 -9.76 76.86 -27.14
N LEU A 633 -10.90 76.68 -26.48
CA LEU A 633 -12.12 77.47 -26.72
C LEU A 633 -11.97 78.93 -26.30
N ALA A 634 -10.96 79.26 -25.47
CA ALA A 634 -10.59 80.63 -25.16
C ALA A 634 -9.86 81.36 -26.32
N ALA A 635 -9.50 80.65 -27.39
CA ALA A 635 -8.84 81.22 -28.56
C ALA A 635 -9.74 82.23 -29.29
N THR A 636 -9.11 83.25 -29.87
CA THR A 636 -9.80 84.32 -30.63
C THR A 636 -9.46 84.27 -32.12
N THR A 637 -9.04 83.12 -32.63
CA THR A 637 -8.73 82.84 -34.04
C THR A 637 -9.49 81.59 -34.49
N LEU A 638 -9.72 81.44 -35.79
CA LEU A 638 -10.46 80.31 -36.36
C LEU A 638 -9.61 79.03 -36.48
N ASP A 639 -8.30 79.17 -36.60
CA ASP A 639 -7.34 78.06 -36.61
C ASP A 639 -6.20 78.39 -35.63
N PRO A 640 -6.43 78.24 -34.32
CA PRO A 640 -5.41 78.43 -33.31
C PRO A 640 -4.42 77.25 -33.29
N PRO A 641 -3.11 77.51 -33.13
CA PRO A 641 -2.12 76.44 -33.05
C PRO A 641 -2.38 75.55 -31.83
N ASP A 642 -2.05 74.26 -31.98
CA ASP A 642 -2.13 73.23 -30.93
C ASP A 642 -3.55 72.98 -30.39
N CYS A 643 -4.59 73.25 -31.20
CA CYS A 643 -5.99 73.04 -30.88
C CYS A 643 -6.73 72.25 -31.98
N PRO A 644 -7.81 71.53 -31.63
CA PRO A 644 -8.54 70.67 -32.57
C PRO A 644 -9.59 71.42 -33.41
N GLN A 645 -9.74 72.73 -33.19
CA GLN A 645 -10.73 73.55 -33.89
C GLN A 645 -10.12 74.10 -35.18
N ASP A 646 -10.79 73.84 -36.30
CA ASP A 646 -10.46 74.37 -37.63
C ASP A 646 -11.71 74.99 -38.22
N GLY A 647 -11.74 76.32 -38.30
CA GLY A 647 -12.80 77.08 -38.97
C GLY A 647 -12.28 77.68 -40.27
N TYR A 648 -12.99 77.45 -41.38
CA TYR A 648 -12.58 77.98 -42.69
C TYR A 648 -12.66 79.51 -42.72
N GLY A 649 -13.75 80.07 -42.17
CA GLY A 649 -14.00 81.50 -42.17
C GLY A 649 -14.36 82.08 -43.54
N SER A 650 -15.45 82.85 -43.62
CA SER A 650 -15.80 83.59 -44.83
C SER A 650 -14.99 84.89 -44.96
N GLY A 651 -14.72 85.29 -46.21
CA GLY A 651 -14.04 86.55 -46.55
C GLY A 651 -12.53 86.54 -46.25
N ASP A 652 -11.86 87.67 -46.48
CA ASP A 652 -10.40 87.79 -46.30
C ASP A 652 -9.99 88.35 -44.92
N ARG A 653 -10.98 88.81 -44.13
CA ARG A 653 -10.75 89.43 -42.82
C ARG A 653 -11.84 89.04 -41.84
N GLN A 654 -11.43 88.35 -40.78
CA GLN A 654 -12.28 87.94 -39.66
C GLN A 654 -11.88 88.65 -38.37
N ARG A 655 -12.86 88.90 -37.49
CA ARG A 655 -12.64 89.44 -36.14
C ARG A 655 -13.71 88.95 -35.16
N ASN A 656 -13.51 89.23 -33.88
CA ASN A 656 -14.47 88.89 -32.81
C ASN A 656 -14.81 87.39 -32.75
N VAL A 657 -13.86 86.52 -33.09
CA VAL A 657 -14.04 85.06 -33.04
C VAL A 657 -14.31 84.63 -31.60
N ARG A 658 -15.33 83.81 -31.42
CA ARG A 658 -15.69 83.15 -30.17
C ARG A 658 -16.06 81.72 -30.46
N TRP A 659 -15.53 80.82 -29.65
CA TRP A 659 -15.83 79.40 -29.72
C TRP A 659 -16.74 79.00 -28.56
N GLU A 660 -17.73 78.17 -28.86
CA GLU A 660 -18.62 77.56 -27.89
C GLU A 660 -18.66 76.05 -28.14
N LEU A 661 -18.40 75.25 -27.10
CA LEU A 661 -18.47 73.80 -27.20
C LEU A 661 -19.95 73.37 -27.26
N THR A 662 -20.30 72.65 -28.32
CA THR A 662 -21.64 72.08 -28.51
C THR A 662 -21.70 70.67 -27.95
N THR A 663 -20.72 69.83 -28.32
CA THR A 663 -20.58 68.45 -27.88
C THR A 663 -19.12 68.17 -27.58
N ALA A 664 -18.80 67.69 -26.38
CA ALA A 664 -17.44 67.29 -26.04
C ALA A 664 -17.04 66.01 -26.81
N PRO A 665 -15.80 65.92 -27.35
CA PRO A 665 -15.28 64.66 -27.86
C PRO A 665 -15.08 63.67 -26.70
N THR A 666 -15.23 62.37 -26.96
CA THR A 666 -14.86 61.28 -26.04
C THR A 666 -13.74 60.46 -26.64
N LEU A 667 -12.81 59.99 -25.81
CA LEU A 667 -11.69 59.15 -26.26
C LEU A 667 -12.05 57.66 -26.16
N SER A 668 -11.75 56.92 -27.23
CA SER A 668 -11.91 55.47 -27.27
C SER A 668 -10.78 54.78 -26.51
N TRP A 669 -11.14 53.79 -25.70
CA TRP A 669 -10.22 52.82 -25.13
C TRP A 669 -10.26 51.47 -25.86
N ASP A 670 -10.91 51.40 -27.02
CA ASP A 670 -10.93 50.20 -27.84
C ASP A 670 -9.51 49.84 -28.32
N GLY A 671 -9.14 48.58 -28.19
CA GLY A 671 -7.78 48.10 -28.48
C GLY A 671 -6.72 48.44 -27.43
N PHE A 672 -7.08 49.05 -26.29
CA PHE A 672 -6.17 49.22 -25.16
C PHE A 672 -5.79 47.86 -24.58
N ASP A 673 -4.49 47.62 -24.42
CA ASP A 673 -3.91 46.35 -23.96
C ASP A 673 -3.15 46.47 -22.63
N GLY A 674 -3.25 47.63 -21.95
CA GLY A 674 -2.56 47.89 -20.69
C GLY A 674 -1.13 48.38 -20.83
N THR A 675 -0.62 48.55 -22.04
CA THR A 675 0.73 49.09 -22.26
C THR A 675 0.72 50.61 -22.35
N PHE A 676 1.79 51.23 -21.85
CA PHE A 676 2.03 52.67 -21.94
C PHE A 676 3.34 52.92 -22.71
N PRO A 677 3.42 53.97 -23.55
CA PRO A 677 2.36 54.96 -23.81
C PRO A 677 1.19 54.38 -24.63
N ALA A 678 -0.03 54.77 -24.27
CA ALA A 678 -1.27 54.36 -24.92
C ALA A 678 -1.76 55.46 -25.87
N GLU A 679 -1.99 55.10 -27.13
CA GLU A 679 -2.54 56.02 -28.14
C GLU A 679 -4.07 55.90 -28.19
N LEU A 680 -4.76 56.99 -27.88
CA LEU A 680 -6.21 57.10 -27.89
C LEU A 680 -6.65 58.05 -29.00
N SER A 681 -7.80 57.76 -29.59
CA SER A 681 -8.45 58.62 -30.58
C SER A 681 -9.92 58.80 -30.25
N SER A 682 -10.51 59.92 -30.67
CA SER A 682 -11.91 60.20 -30.37
C SER A 682 -12.85 59.23 -31.08
N ASP A 683 -13.70 58.51 -30.33
CA ASP A 683 -14.76 57.64 -30.88
C ASP A 683 -16.01 58.45 -31.27
N VAL A 684 -16.32 59.46 -30.46
CA VAL A 684 -17.32 60.49 -30.77
C VAL A 684 -16.56 61.77 -31.07
N THR A 685 -16.61 62.21 -32.33
CA THR A 685 -16.08 63.51 -32.74
C THR A 685 -16.83 64.61 -32.00
N GLY A 686 -16.09 65.48 -31.32
CA GLY A 686 -16.67 66.64 -30.65
C GLY A 686 -17.15 67.67 -31.66
N GLN A 687 -17.92 68.64 -31.21
CA GLN A 687 -18.39 69.73 -32.05
C GLN A 687 -18.31 71.05 -31.29
N ALA A 688 -17.78 72.08 -31.94
CA ALA A 688 -17.81 73.44 -31.45
C ALA A 688 -18.35 74.38 -32.52
N THR A 689 -18.94 75.47 -32.07
CA THR A 689 -19.48 76.50 -32.94
C THR A 689 -18.60 77.74 -32.86
N ALA A 690 -18.02 78.14 -33.99
CA ALA A 690 -17.33 79.40 -34.14
C ALA A 690 -18.33 80.50 -34.51
N THR A 691 -18.41 81.56 -33.71
CA THR A 691 -19.10 82.79 -34.08
C THR A 691 -18.07 83.88 -34.35
N TYR A 692 -18.10 84.48 -35.54
CA TYR A 692 -17.17 85.54 -35.94
C TYR A 692 -17.84 86.60 -36.80
N GLU A 693 -17.18 87.75 -36.96
CA GLU A 693 -17.56 88.77 -37.93
C GLU A 693 -16.58 88.75 -39.10
N TYR A 694 -17.09 88.77 -40.34
CA TYR A 694 -16.28 88.92 -41.54
C TYR A 694 -16.67 90.15 -42.36
N ASP A 695 -15.72 90.64 -43.15
CA ASP A 695 -15.94 91.76 -44.06
C ASP A 695 -16.58 91.30 -45.39
N ALA A 696 -17.90 91.43 -45.47
CA ALA A 696 -18.70 91.09 -46.65
C ALA A 696 -18.51 92.04 -47.85
N SER A 697 -17.70 93.09 -47.70
CA SER A 697 -17.29 93.93 -48.84
C SER A 697 -16.28 93.24 -49.77
N TYR A 698 -15.65 92.14 -49.32
CA TYR A 698 -14.59 91.42 -50.05
C TYR A 698 -13.45 92.34 -50.53
N GLY A 699 -13.14 93.38 -49.75
CA GLY A 699 -12.13 94.38 -50.08
C GLY A 699 -12.59 95.50 -51.02
N PHE A 700 -13.87 95.52 -51.43
CA PHE A 700 -14.46 96.56 -52.27
C PHE A 700 -15.24 97.59 -51.43
N GLY A 701 -14.57 98.67 -51.03
CA GLY A 701 -15.21 99.81 -50.36
C GLY A 701 -15.00 99.85 -48.84
N ALA A 702 -15.91 100.52 -48.12
CA ALA A 702 -15.87 100.53 -46.66
C ALA A 702 -16.24 99.14 -46.11
N PRO A 703 -15.58 98.65 -45.04
CA PRO A 703 -15.87 97.32 -44.50
C PRO A 703 -17.33 97.16 -44.10
N ASP A 704 -17.95 96.05 -44.51
CA ASP A 704 -19.32 95.67 -44.15
C ASP A 704 -19.29 94.41 -43.28
N TRP A 705 -19.31 94.60 -41.96
CA TRP A 705 -19.11 93.50 -41.01
C TRP A 705 -20.42 92.73 -40.79
N THR A 706 -20.41 91.45 -41.18
CA THR A 706 -21.53 90.52 -41.00
C THR A 706 -21.13 89.42 -40.02
N THR A 707 -22.03 89.07 -39.10
CA THR A 707 -21.85 87.93 -38.19
C THR A 707 -22.18 86.63 -38.90
N GLU A 708 -21.31 85.65 -38.76
CA GLU A 708 -21.50 84.30 -39.25
C GLU A 708 -21.19 83.29 -38.15
N THR A 709 -21.75 82.11 -38.32
CA THR A 709 -21.60 81.00 -37.40
C THR A 709 -21.29 79.76 -38.21
N GLU A 710 -20.23 79.05 -37.83
CA GLU A 710 -19.74 77.85 -38.48
C GLU A 710 -19.58 76.75 -37.43
N GLU A 711 -19.93 75.52 -37.77
CA GLU A 711 -19.67 74.34 -36.93
C GLU A 711 -18.34 73.73 -37.35
N ALA A 712 -17.49 73.42 -36.37
CA ALA A 712 -16.25 72.69 -36.55
C ALA A 712 -16.32 71.37 -35.79
N ASP A 713 -15.90 70.30 -36.46
CA ASP A 713 -15.72 68.98 -35.85
C ASP A 713 -14.37 68.97 -35.10
N LEU A 714 -14.40 68.53 -33.84
CA LEU A 714 -13.22 68.44 -32.98
C LEU A 714 -12.74 66.99 -32.95
N TYR A 715 -11.73 66.69 -33.77
CA TYR A 715 -11.02 65.41 -33.72
C TYR A 715 -9.83 65.52 -32.79
N VAL A 716 -9.70 64.57 -31.86
CA VAL A 716 -8.65 64.59 -30.83
C VAL A 716 -7.95 63.25 -30.81
N THR A 717 -6.62 63.31 -30.79
CA THR A 717 -5.76 62.19 -30.40
C THR A 717 -5.06 62.52 -29.11
N ALA A 718 -4.89 61.50 -28.26
CA ALA A 718 -4.20 61.64 -26.99
C ALA A 718 -3.19 60.51 -26.83
N GLU A 719 -2.01 60.84 -26.37
CA GLU A 719 -1.03 59.89 -25.85
C GLU A 719 -1.11 59.93 -24.33
N VAL A 720 -1.38 58.80 -23.69
CA VAL A 720 -1.36 58.66 -22.24
C VAL A 720 -0.11 57.88 -21.87
N ASP A 721 0.76 58.44 -21.03
CA ASP A 721 1.95 57.76 -20.51
C ASP A 721 1.93 57.73 -18.97
N LEU A 722 2.66 56.80 -18.35
CA LEU A 722 2.83 56.76 -16.90
C LEU A 722 4.23 57.24 -16.52
N VAL A 723 4.32 58.44 -15.95
CA VAL A 723 5.57 59.03 -15.47
C VAL A 723 5.55 59.03 -13.95
N ASP A 724 6.49 58.32 -13.32
CA ASP A 724 6.53 58.12 -11.86
C ASP A 724 5.19 57.57 -11.29
N ASP A 725 4.57 56.61 -12.01
CA ASP A 725 3.26 55.99 -11.72
C ASP A 725 2.05 56.95 -11.77
N GLU A 726 2.21 58.15 -12.32
CA GLU A 726 1.13 59.12 -12.53
C GLU A 726 0.85 59.30 -14.04
N PRO A 727 -0.44 59.32 -14.47
CA PRO A 727 -0.79 59.49 -15.86
C PRO A 727 -0.49 60.92 -16.33
N VAL A 728 0.23 61.00 -17.44
CA VAL A 728 0.50 62.23 -18.17
C VAL A 728 -0.16 62.11 -19.54
N VAL A 729 -1.06 63.05 -19.84
CA VAL A 729 -1.80 63.06 -21.10
C VAL A 729 -1.26 64.15 -22.01
N THR A 730 -0.85 63.76 -23.22
CA THR A 730 -0.41 64.67 -24.28
C THR A 730 -1.44 64.65 -25.39
N PHE A 731 -2.09 65.79 -25.63
CA PHE A 731 -3.06 65.93 -26.72
C PHE A 731 -2.37 66.42 -28.00
N SER A 732 -2.83 65.89 -29.12
CA SER A 732 -2.50 66.39 -30.44
C SER A 732 -3.77 66.56 -31.26
N SER A 733 -3.80 67.63 -32.05
CA SER A 733 -4.78 67.80 -33.12
C SER A 733 -4.14 67.43 -34.46
N TYR A 734 -4.96 66.92 -35.37
CA TYR A 734 -4.55 66.49 -36.70
C TYR A 734 -4.50 67.65 -37.69
#